data_AF-A0A7W9IN04-F1
#
_entry.id   AF-A0A7W9IN04-F1
#
_cell.length_a   1.000
_cell.length_b   1.000
_cell.length_c   1.000
_cell.angle_alpha   90.00
_cell.angle_beta   90.00
_cell.angle_gamma   90.00
#
_symmetry.space_group_name_H-M   'P 1'
#
loop_
_entity.id
_entity.type
_entity.pdbx_description
1 polymer ?
#
loop_
_entity_poly.entity_id
_entity_poly.type
_entity_poly.pdbx_seq_one_letter_code
_entity_poly.pdbx_strand_id
1 'polypeptide(L)'
;MSSLLRLLAGVVTLSAVALPLSPSPVPALAASGAATAALTAPSTAALATTPATALATTAAGSGAGTAPTGGAGTTSGAVSGSAPGCEPGSGRELAGKDLTRVRLPADLSCADLRRATLDGVTVTSVLDGADLRGASLKGAHLQYAKLAGADLRGADLSEAEMYYADLRGADLREAVMDDTSPYYAHFEGADLRGARLVRAKTYSAQFDDAKLAGADLSDADAYGADMRRADLSEVVAVKTRLYGATLIKTVFRDADLTGAQMYQSTMDGATFQGADLTGADLREARGAVLTGSKGVPKDLPAPDPSCAPGSGQNYAGWDLTTVADFPDDLSCADLTGAKLDGADLGGVKLHRAILRDVSAAGVRIRHAEGADLRGARMERADLSSAELTRANLSGARLRGADLTSGELAGADLSKASLPGASLGSADLSGAKLGGADLRDARLGSATGEDTDFTAARMDGADLSSGSFPGAIFRRAVLTDARVAHAKLRGAVFEDADVTGLDTRWAENADLSGSFSRMATGWKIFFSVCGLIALWILTVLTRRRLRRWKTSRQEAARREARTEKVRRSQEENVTRLGEEIDRLDAEGGEKADWQRALDCYDAAKEALAAARDIDEIKAVDVIVARGRDALRGRSPR
;
A
#
# COMPACT_ATOMS: atom_id res chain seq x y z
N MET A 1 38.44 55.72 25.48
CA MET A 1 37.93 55.19 26.75
C MET A 1 37.21 53.89 26.42
N SER A 2 37.92 52.76 26.23
CA SER A 2 38.55 51.89 27.25
C SER A 2 37.53 50.94 27.89
N SER A 3 37.61 49.60 27.85
CA SER A 3 38.51 48.64 27.17
C SER A 3 37.73 47.29 27.12
N LEU A 4 37.74 46.39 26.13
CA LEU A 4 38.61 46.07 24.96
C LEU A 4 39.96 45.39 25.29
N LEU A 5 40.16 44.19 24.70
CA LEU A 5 41.30 43.26 24.80
C LEU A 5 41.59 42.56 26.15
N ARG A 6 41.40 41.24 26.15
CA ARG A 6 42.36 40.17 26.53
C ARG A 6 41.88 38.86 25.84
N LEU A 7 42.56 38.44 24.78
CA LEU A 7 43.61 37.38 24.73
C LEU A 7 43.00 35.96 24.78
N LEU A 8 42.95 35.14 23.71
CA LEU A 8 43.97 34.58 22.79
C LEU A 8 45.04 33.67 23.44
N ALA A 9 44.84 32.34 23.33
CA ALA A 9 45.82 31.24 23.18
C ALA A 9 45.04 29.89 23.23
N GLY A 10 45.31 28.81 22.48
CA GLY A 10 46.20 28.56 21.34
C GLY A 10 45.64 27.41 20.46
N VAL A 11 45.94 27.35 19.15
CA VAL A 11 46.96 26.47 18.51
C VAL A 11 46.55 24.98 18.55
N VAL A 12 45.89 24.44 17.51
CA VAL A 12 46.45 23.87 16.23
C VAL A 12 47.20 22.54 16.40
N THR A 13 46.63 21.46 15.85
CA THR A 13 47.15 20.51 14.83
C THR A 13 46.10 19.41 14.57
N LEU A 14 46.08 18.59 13.49
CA LEU A 14 46.36 18.77 12.04
C LEU A 14 45.87 17.49 11.30
N SER A 15 45.30 17.59 10.09
CA SER A 15 45.06 16.49 9.09
C SER A 15 44.14 15.30 9.49
N ALA A 16 43.05 14.95 8.77
CA ALA A 16 42.93 14.40 7.40
C ALA A 16 43.51 12.95 7.30
N VAL A 17 42.87 11.93 6.67
CA VAL A 17 42.35 11.84 5.28
C VAL A 17 41.41 10.61 5.09
N ALA A 18 40.46 10.70 4.14
CA ALA A 18 39.78 9.64 3.33
C ALA A 18 38.77 8.59 3.92
N LEU A 19 37.59 8.60 3.27
CA LEU A 19 36.67 7.49 2.93
C LEU A 19 37.28 6.52 1.87
N PRO A 20 36.61 5.44 1.41
CA PRO A 20 35.43 4.71 1.91
C PRO A 20 35.66 3.17 1.99
N LEU A 21 34.65 2.41 2.43
CA LEU A 21 34.04 1.26 1.69
C LEU A 21 33.07 0.46 2.59
N SER A 22 31.90 0.12 2.04
CA SER A 22 30.99 -0.92 2.54
C SER A 22 31.42 -2.29 1.97
N PRO A 23 31.10 -3.44 2.63
CA PRO A 23 29.76 -4.04 2.52
C PRO A 23 29.24 -4.80 3.77
N SER A 24 27.93 -5.10 3.77
CA SER A 24 27.23 -6.16 4.55
C SER A 24 27.33 -7.54 3.85
N PRO A 25 26.77 -8.68 4.33
CA PRO A 25 25.96 -9.01 5.53
C PRO A 25 26.63 -10.11 6.42
N VAL A 26 26.07 -10.69 7.51
CA VAL A 26 24.98 -11.69 7.70
C VAL A 26 24.86 -11.96 9.23
N PRO A 27 23.68 -12.29 9.83
CA PRO A 27 23.54 -12.43 11.28
C PRO A 27 23.98 -13.80 11.84
N ALA A 28 24.39 -13.82 13.12
CA ALA A 28 24.72 -15.04 13.86
C ALA A 28 23.49 -15.66 14.55
N LEU A 29 23.42 -16.98 14.57
CA LEU A 29 22.46 -17.75 15.36
C LEU A 29 22.71 -17.55 16.87
N ALA A 30 21.65 -17.42 17.65
CA ALA A 30 21.65 -17.73 19.07
C ALA A 30 20.42 -18.58 19.40
N ALA A 31 20.64 -19.79 19.89
CA ALA A 31 19.59 -20.70 20.34
C ALA A 31 19.55 -20.74 21.87
N SER A 32 18.35 -20.80 22.45
CA SER A 32 17.98 -21.57 23.66
C SER A 32 16.67 -21.01 24.25
N GLY A 33 15.85 -21.89 24.85
CA GLY A 33 14.60 -21.48 25.51
C GLY A 33 13.38 -22.34 25.20
N ALA A 34 13.53 -23.67 25.13
CA ALA A 34 12.37 -24.56 25.06
C ALA A 34 11.68 -24.67 26.43
N ALA A 35 10.42 -24.28 26.51
CA ALA A 35 9.55 -24.55 27.66
C ALA A 35 8.68 -25.77 27.36
N THR A 36 8.61 -26.69 28.32
CA THR A 36 7.89 -27.97 28.22
C THR A 36 6.39 -27.82 28.39
N ALA A 37 5.60 -28.43 27.51
CA ALA A 37 4.23 -28.85 27.80
C ALA A 37 3.98 -30.21 27.13
N ALA A 38 3.65 -31.22 27.93
CA ALA A 38 3.34 -32.57 27.44
C ALA A 38 1.86 -32.67 27.07
N LEU A 39 1.54 -33.42 26.00
CA LEU A 39 0.21 -33.96 25.80
C LEU A 39 0.29 -35.35 25.12
N THR A 40 -0.54 -36.23 25.65
CA THR A 40 -0.59 -37.69 25.45
C THR A 40 -0.96 -38.13 24.03
N ALA A 41 -0.31 -39.19 23.55
CA ALA A 41 -0.77 -39.98 22.40
C ALA A 41 -1.87 -40.99 22.80
N PRO A 42 -2.61 -41.53 21.82
CA PRO A 42 -2.88 -42.96 21.82
C PRO A 42 -2.54 -43.67 20.50
N SER A 43 -1.93 -44.84 20.67
CA SER A 43 -1.81 -46.00 19.77
C SER A 43 -2.49 -45.99 18.38
N THR A 44 -1.70 -46.24 17.34
CA THR A 44 -2.13 -46.98 16.15
C THR A 44 -1.55 -48.41 16.19
N ALA A 45 -2.40 -49.41 16.04
CA ALA A 45 -2.00 -50.81 16.02
C ALA A 45 -1.54 -51.24 14.61
N ALA A 46 -0.63 -52.22 14.56
CA ALA A 46 -0.05 -52.72 13.32
C ALA A 46 -1.00 -53.60 12.51
N LEU A 47 -0.80 -53.62 11.20
CA LEU A 47 -1.01 -54.81 10.37
C LEU A 47 0.11 -54.87 9.32
N ALA A 48 0.89 -55.94 9.37
CA ALA A 48 2.02 -56.17 8.48
C ALA A 48 1.62 -57.17 7.39
N THR A 49 2.03 -56.93 6.14
CA THR A 49 1.99 -57.91 5.06
C THR A 49 3.35 -58.00 4.38
N THR A 50 3.87 -59.21 4.30
CA THR A 50 5.19 -59.60 3.77
C THR A 50 5.27 -59.45 2.24
N PRO A 51 6.42 -59.06 1.67
CA PRO A 51 6.70 -59.25 0.25
C PRO A 51 7.20 -60.68 -0.01
N ALA A 52 6.55 -61.41 -0.92
CA ALA A 52 7.05 -62.69 -1.42
C ALA A 52 8.05 -62.45 -2.57
N THR A 53 9.20 -63.12 -2.50
CA THR A 53 10.31 -62.95 -3.44
C THR A 53 10.21 -63.80 -4.70
N ALA A 54 10.60 -63.18 -5.82
CA ALA A 54 11.40 -63.74 -6.91
C ALA A 54 10.93 -65.00 -7.66
N LEU A 55 10.82 -64.86 -8.98
CA LEU A 55 11.45 -65.78 -9.93
C LEU A 55 11.73 -65.03 -11.25
N ALA A 56 12.99 -64.62 -11.43
CA ALA A 56 13.51 -64.10 -12.70
C ALA A 56 14.51 -65.12 -13.26
N THR A 57 14.26 -65.61 -14.48
CA THR A 57 15.24 -66.41 -15.23
C THR A 57 15.99 -65.52 -16.22
N THR A 58 17.29 -65.77 -16.33
CA THR A 58 18.26 -64.93 -17.02
C THR A 58 18.35 -65.21 -18.52
N ALA A 59 18.48 -64.15 -19.32
CA ALA A 59 19.22 -64.21 -20.59
C ALA A 59 19.95 -62.88 -20.79
N ALA A 60 21.29 -62.92 -20.88
CA ALA A 60 22.13 -61.76 -21.14
C ALA A 60 22.59 -61.77 -22.60
N GLY A 61 22.67 -60.59 -23.23
CA GLY A 61 23.19 -60.40 -24.58
C GLY A 61 23.52 -58.93 -24.82
N SER A 62 24.80 -58.60 -24.84
CA SER A 62 25.33 -57.24 -24.94
C SER A 62 25.40 -56.73 -26.39
N GLY A 63 25.27 -55.42 -26.58
CA GLY A 63 25.53 -54.76 -27.87
C GLY A 63 25.34 -53.24 -27.80
N ALA A 64 26.43 -52.49 -27.68
CA ALA A 64 26.39 -51.02 -27.74
C ALA A 64 26.39 -50.54 -29.20
N GLY A 65 25.59 -49.53 -29.52
CA GLY A 65 25.46 -48.98 -30.87
C GLY A 65 24.88 -47.56 -30.86
N THR A 66 25.75 -46.59 -31.11
CA THR A 66 25.53 -45.16 -31.35
C THR A 66 24.20 -44.76 -32.00
N ALA A 67 23.58 -43.68 -31.49
CA ALA A 67 22.53 -42.94 -32.18
C ALA A 67 23.02 -42.29 -33.49
N PRO A 68 22.09 -41.99 -34.41
CA PRO A 68 22.11 -40.66 -35.02
C PRO A 68 20.77 -39.92 -34.87
N THR A 69 20.90 -38.60 -34.83
CA THR A 69 19.81 -37.62 -34.84
C THR A 69 19.10 -37.57 -36.20
N GLY A 70 17.76 -37.54 -36.19
CA GLY A 70 16.95 -37.24 -37.38
C GLY A 70 15.51 -36.93 -36.98
N GLY A 71 15.06 -35.70 -37.19
CA GLY A 71 13.70 -35.28 -36.83
C GLY A 71 12.68 -35.56 -37.93
N ALA A 72 11.51 -36.05 -37.55
CA ALA A 72 10.27 -36.02 -38.33
C ALA A 72 9.09 -35.99 -37.36
N GLY A 73 7.99 -35.31 -37.73
CA GLY A 73 6.87 -35.06 -36.83
C GLY A 73 6.12 -36.33 -36.43
N THR A 74 5.75 -36.44 -35.16
CA THR A 74 4.86 -37.50 -34.66
C THR A 74 3.41 -37.17 -35.02
N THR A 75 2.97 -37.65 -36.18
CA THR A 75 1.53 -37.90 -36.39
C THR A 75 1.04 -38.92 -35.38
N SER A 76 -0.13 -38.66 -34.79
CA SER A 76 -0.81 -39.59 -33.88
C SER A 76 -0.88 -41.00 -34.47
N GLY A 77 -0.16 -41.94 -33.86
CA GLY A 77 -0.27 -43.36 -34.17
C GLY A 77 -1.42 -43.95 -33.38
N ALA A 78 -2.56 -44.17 -34.05
CA ALA A 78 -3.66 -44.93 -33.47
C ALA A 78 -3.16 -46.34 -33.13
N VAL A 79 -3.18 -46.70 -31.84
CA VAL A 79 -2.92 -48.08 -31.39
C VAL A 79 -4.16 -48.92 -31.68
N SER A 80 -4.35 -49.26 -32.95
CA SER A 80 -5.34 -50.22 -33.41
C SER A 80 -4.90 -51.63 -32.99
N GLY A 81 -5.18 -51.98 -31.74
CA GLY A 81 -4.89 -53.30 -31.16
C GLY A 81 -5.81 -54.43 -31.65
N SER A 82 -6.70 -54.17 -32.62
CA SER A 82 -7.56 -55.19 -33.24
C SER A 82 -6.71 -56.24 -33.95
N ALA A 83 -6.86 -57.51 -33.58
CA ALA A 83 -6.30 -58.62 -34.35
C ALA A 83 -6.81 -58.53 -35.82
N PRO A 84 -5.93 -58.76 -36.83
CA PRO A 84 -6.32 -58.62 -38.23
C PRO A 84 -7.43 -59.63 -38.59
N GLY A 85 -8.66 -59.12 -38.75
CA GLY A 85 -9.87 -59.92 -39.01
C GLY A 85 -11.02 -59.70 -38.02
N CYS A 86 -10.82 -58.95 -36.93
CA CYS A 86 -11.88 -58.59 -35.98
C CYS A 86 -12.52 -57.25 -36.33
N GLU A 87 -13.71 -57.28 -36.94
CA GLU A 87 -14.60 -56.11 -37.04
C GLU A 87 -15.78 -56.31 -36.06
N PRO A 88 -16.30 -55.26 -35.40
CA PRO A 88 -17.42 -55.42 -34.48
C PRO A 88 -18.66 -56.06 -35.14
N GLY A 89 -19.04 -57.24 -34.61
CA GLY A 89 -20.13 -58.05 -35.11
C GLY A 89 -19.74 -59.11 -36.16
N SER A 90 -18.47 -59.23 -36.55
CA SER A 90 -18.02 -60.25 -37.53
C SER A 90 -17.95 -61.68 -36.98
N GLY A 91 -18.09 -61.85 -35.66
CA GLY A 91 -18.02 -63.10 -34.95
C GLY A 91 -19.37 -63.83 -34.84
N ARG A 92 -19.65 -64.36 -33.64
CA ARG A 92 -20.82 -65.22 -33.40
C ARG A 92 -22.12 -64.42 -33.33
N GLU A 93 -23.11 -64.80 -34.14
CA GLU A 93 -24.43 -64.15 -34.18
C GLU A 93 -25.29 -64.47 -32.94
N LEU A 94 -25.42 -63.50 -32.04
CA LEU A 94 -26.18 -63.57 -30.79
C LEU A 94 -27.14 -62.38 -30.57
N ALA A 95 -27.27 -61.48 -31.56
CA ALA A 95 -28.13 -60.31 -31.50
C ALA A 95 -29.57 -60.63 -31.10
N GLY A 96 -30.14 -59.79 -30.22
CA GLY A 96 -31.52 -59.90 -29.75
C GLY A 96 -31.84 -61.12 -28.88
N LYS A 97 -30.85 -61.93 -28.48
CA LYS A 97 -31.06 -63.14 -27.68
C LYS A 97 -31.02 -62.84 -26.18
N ASP A 98 -31.92 -63.48 -25.44
CA ASP A 98 -31.80 -63.62 -24.00
C ASP A 98 -30.73 -64.66 -23.68
N LEU A 99 -29.66 -64.21 -23.03
CA LEU A 99 -28.51 -65.01 -22.60
C LEU A 99 -28.45 -65.14 -21.07
N THR A 100 -29.43 -64.60 -20.31
CA THR A 100 -29.43 -64.55 -18.83
C THR A 100 -29.29 -65.92 -18.15
N ARG A 101 -29.70 -66.99 -18.83
CA ARG A 101 -29.63 -68.39 -18.35
C ARG A 101 -28.74 -69.28 -19.21
N VAL A 102 -27.95 -68.70 -20.11
CA VAL A 102 -27.11 -69.43 -21.06
C VAL A 102 -25.67 -69.44 -20.58
N ARG A 103 -25.03 -70.61 -20.55
CA ARG A 103 -23.58 -70.69 -20.33
C ARG A 103 -22.87 -70.08 -21.54
N LEU A 104 -22.30 -68.90 -21.36
CA LEU A 104 -21.56 -68.21 -22.42
C LEU A 104 -20.32 -69.02 -22.85
N PRO A 105 -19.95 -68.99 -24.14
CA PRO A 105 -18.65 -69.48 -24.62
C PRO A 105 -17.49 -68.71 -23.97
N ALA A 106 -16.31 -69.34 -23.84
CA ALA A 106 -15.12 -68.66 -23.32
C ALA A 106 -14.62 -67.52 -24.23
N ASP A 107 -14.92 -67.60 -25.53
CA ASP A 107 -14.56 -66.60 -26.53
C ASP A 107 -15.83 -66.14 -27.27
N LEU A 108 -16.07 -64.82 -27.20
CA LEU A 108 -17.11 -64.07 -27.89
C LEU A 108 -16.48 -62.80 -28.54
N SER A 109 -15.17 -62.84 -28.82
CA SER A 109 -14.48 -61.75 -29.52
C SER A 109 -15.17 -61.47 -30.85
N CYS A 110 -15.30 -60.19 -31.20
CA CYS A 110 -15.99 -59.73 -32.41
C CYS A 110 -17.48 -60.15 -32.54
N ALA A 111 -18.09 -60.79 -31.52
CA ALA A 111 -19.45 -61.32 -31.63
C ALA A 111 -20.51 -60.23 -31.84
N ASP A 112 -21.56 -60.56 -32.58
CA ASP A 112 -22.75 -59.70 -32.71
C ASP A 112 -23.69 -59.99 -31.55
N LEU A 113 -23.66 -59.13 -30.54
CA LEU A 113 -24.48 -59.17 -29.32
C LEU A 113 -25.47 -57.99 -29.27
N ARG A 114 -25.72 -57.32 -30.40
CA ARG A 114 -26.62 -56.15 -30.48
C ARG A 114 -27.98 -56.45 -29.86
N ARG A 115 -28.40 -55.66 -28.88
CA ARG A 115 -29.68 -55.82 -28.16
C ARG A 115 -29.88 -57.20 -27.53
N ALA A 116 -28.80 -57.94 -27.25
CA ALA A 116 -28.86 -59.14 -26.43
C ALA A 116 -29.09 -58.77 -24.94
N THR A 117 -29.62 -59.71 -24.16
CA THR A 117 -29.85 -59.54 -22.71
C THR A 117 -28.90 -60.45 -21.94
N LEU A 118 -28.01 -59.84 -21.15
CA LEU A 118 -26.99 -60.47 -20.31
C LEU A 118 -27.13 -60.03 -18.83
N ASP A 119 -28.33 -59.60 -18.44
CA ASP A 119 -28.61 -59.09 -17.09
C ASP A 119 -28.28 -60.12 -16.00
N GLY A 120 -27.53 -59.69 -14.97
CA GLY A 120 -27.06 -60.54 -13.88
C GLY A 120 -26.07 -61.64 -14.27
N VAL A 121 -25.63 -61.72 -15.52
CA VAL A 121 -24.74 -62.81 -15.99
C VAL A 121 -23.32 -62.57 -15.53
N THR A 122 -22.66 -63.63 -15.05
CA THR A 122 -21.20 -63.65 -14.90
C THR A 122 -20.54 -63.87 -16.26
N VAL A 123 -19.94 -62.80 -16.79
CA VAL A 123 -19.33 -62.79 -18.11
C VAL A 123 -17.85 -63.15 -17.97
N THR A 124 -17.55 -64.44 -18.12
CA THR A 124 -16.15 -64.94 -18.19
C THR A 124 -15.62 -64.99 -19.62
N SER A 125 -16.36 -64.43 -20.58
CA SER A 125 -16.04 -64.47 -22.01
C SER A 125 -15.07 -63.35 -22.38
N VAL A 126 -14.16 -63.61 -23.32
CA VAL A 126 -13.50 -62.52 -24.06
C VAL A 126 -14.54 -61.88 -24.98
N LEU A 127 -14.68 -60.55 -24.90
CA LEU A 127 -15.60 -59.72 -25.69
C LEU A 127 -14.84 -58.61 -26.44
N ASP A 128 -13.53 -58.77 -26.63
CA ASP A 128 -12.69 -57.82 -27.36
C ASP A 128 -13.25 -57.62 -28.78
N GLY A 129 -13.48 -56.37 -29.15
CA GLY A 129 -14.11 -55.97 -30.41
C GLY A 129 -15.57 -56.41 -30.60
N ALA A 130 -16.29 -56.92 -29.58
CA ALA A 130 -17.68 -57.35 -29.75
C ALA A 130 -18.65 -56.17 -30.02
N ASP A 131 -19.71 -56.41 -30.77
CA ASP A 131 -20.78 -55.44 -31.03
C ASP A 131 -21.93 -55.65 -30.05
N LEU A 132 -21.95 -54.84 -29.00
CA LEU A 132 -22.88 -54.87 -27.86
C LEU A 132 -23.89 -53.72 -27.92
N ARG A 133 -24.10 -53.08 -29.10
CA ARG A 133 -24.96 -51.90 -29.21
C ARG A 133 -26.38 -52.14 -28.73
N GLY A 134 -26.85 -51.31 -27.81
CA GLY A 134 -28.16 -51.44 -27.18
C GLY A 134 -28.38 -52.75 -26.42
N ALA A 135 -27.33 -53.51 -26.11
CA ALA A 135 -27.43 -54.70 -25.26
C ALA A 135 -27.73 -54.29 -23.81
N SER A 136 -28.42 -55.17 -23.09
CA SER A 136 -28.64 -55.03 -21.65
C SER A 136 -27.66 -55.94 -20.93
N LEU A 137 -26.85 -55.36 -20.05
CA LEU A 137 -25.89 -56.01 -19.15
C LEU A 137 -26.18 -55.57 -17.70
N LYS A 138 -27.45 -55.32 -17.38
CA LYS A 138 -27.84 -54.71 -16.11
C LYS A 138 -27.47 -55.64 -14.95
N GLY A 139 -26.72 -55.11 -13.97
CA GLY A 139 -26.21 -55.89 -12.84
C GLY A 139 -25.30 -57.06 -13.22
N ALA A 140 -24.74 -57.07 -14.45
CA ALA A 140 -23.85 -58.13 -14.89
C ALA A 140 -22.54 -58.12 -14.09
N HIS A 141 -22.00 -59.32 -13.84
CA HIS A 141 -20.71 -59.50 -13.20
C HIS A 141 -19.63 -59.54 -14.30
N LEU A 142 -19.01 -58.38 -14.53
CA LEU A 142 -18.00 -58.09 -15.57
C LEU A 142 -16.60 -57.92 -14.95
N GLN A 143 -16.32 -58.59 -13.84
CA GLN A 143 -15.05 -58.46 -13.11
C GLN A 143 -13.91 -59.00 -13.98
N TYR A 144 -12.86 -58.21 -14.22
CA TYR A 144 -11.79 -58.54 -15.16
C TYR A 144 -12.26 -58.85 -16.60
N ALA A 145 -13.46 -58.40 -17.00
CA ALA A 145 -13.97 -58.62 -18.35
C ALA A 145 -13.08 -57.95 -19.41
N LYS A 146 -12.92 -58.61 -20.55
CA LYS A 146 -12.15 -58.10 -21.69
C LYS A 146 -13.10 -57.59 -22.75
N LEU A 147 -13.12 -56.28 -22.94
CA LEU A 147 -14.03 -55.50 -23.79
C LEU A 147 -13.23 -54.49 -24.64
N ALA A 148 -11.94 -54.74 -24.88
CA ALA A 148 -11.07 -53.80 -25.57
C ALA A 148 -11.57 -53.58 -27.01
N GLY A 149 -11.81 -52.32 -27.40
CA GLY A 149 -12.38 -51.95 -28.69
C GLY A 149 -13.83 -52.43 -28.94
N ALA A 150 -14.57 -52.87 -27.91
CA ALA A 150 -15.97 -53.26 -28.07
C ALA A 150 -16.89 -52.06 -28.37
N ASP A 151 -17.95 -52.29 -29.14
CA ASP A 151 -18.97 -51.29 -29.49
C ASP A 151 -20.18 -51.43 -28.55
N LEU A 152 -20.17 -50.64 -27.47
CA LEU A 152 -21.14 -50.64 -26.37
C LEU A 152 -22.15 -49.47 -26.50
N ARG A 153 -22.31 -48.87 -27.68
CA ARG A 153 -23.13 -47.67 -27.83
C ARG A 153 -24.58 -47.90 -27.43
N GLY A 154 -25.10 -47.05 -26.56
CA GLY A 154 -26.45 -47.14 -26.01
C GLY A 154 -26.73 -48.43 -25.22
N ALA A 155 -25.70 -49.19 -24.82
CA ALA A 155 -25.86 -50.36 -23.95
C ALA A 155 -26.24 -49.94 -22.52
N ASP A 156 -27.05 -50.76 -21.85
CA ASP A 156 -27.39 -50.57 -20.44
C ASP A 156 -26.51 -51.48 -19.57
N LEU A 157 -25.50 -50.89 -18.94
CA LEU A 157 -24.63 -51.52 -17.95
C LEU A 157 -25.00 -51.11 -16.51
N SER A 158 -26.18 -50.52 -16.28
CA SER A 158 -26.56 -50.03 -14.93
C SER A 158 -26.35 -51.09 -13.86
N GLU A 159 -25.86 -50.69 -12.69
CA GLU A 159 -25.57 -51.58 -11.54
C GLU A 159 -24.49 -52.67 -11.81
N ALA A 160 -23.81 -52.69 -12.96
CA ALA A 160 -22.84 -53.73 -13.28
C ALA A 160 -21.52 -53.64 -12.49
N GLU A 161 -20.97 -54.79 -12.14
CA GLU A 161 -19.70 -54.93 -11.43
C GLU A 161 -18.55 -55.05 -12.43
N MET A 162 -17.81 -53.97 -12.66
CA MET A 162 -16.83 -53.84 -13.75
C MET A 162 -15.39 -53.63 -13.25
N TYR A 163 -15.09 -54.03 -12.02
CA TYR A 163 -13.78 -53.74 -11.44
C TYR A 163 -12.65 -54.49 -12.17
N TYR A 164 -11.52 -53.81 -12.38
CA TYR A 164 -10.42 -54.27 -13.25
C TYR A 164 -10.83 -54.68 -14.69
N ALA A 165 -11.99 -54.27 -15.20
CA ALA A 165 -12.38 -54.55 -16.58
C ALA A 165 -11.51 -53.76 -17.58
N ASP A 166 -11.28 -54.34 -18.76
CA ASP A 166 -10.51 -53.77 -19.86
C ASP A 166 -11.44 -53.26 -20.95
N LEU A 167 -11.65 -51.94 -21.01
CA LEU A 167 -12.48 -51.24 -22.00
C LEU A 167 -11.64 -50.28 -22.86
N ARG A 168 -10.33 -50.55 -23.02
CA ARG A 168 -9.41 -49.67 -23.77
C ARG A 168 -9.88 -49.51 -25.21
N GLY A 169 -10.02 -48.26 -25.65
CA GLY A 169 -10.55 -47.91 -26.97
C GLY A 169 -11.99 -48.34 -27.26
N ALA A 170 -12.78 -48.76 -26.26
CA ALA A 170 -14.18 -49.12 -26.46
C ALA A 170 -15.07 -47.90 -26.80
N ASP A 171 -16.14 -48.14 -27.54
CA ASP A 171 -17.13 -47.12 -27.93
C ASP A 171 -18.36 -47.22 -27.03
N LEU A 172 -18.39 -46.39 -25.99
CA LEU A 172 -19.39 -46.33 -24.92
C LEU A 172 -20.38 -45.17 -25.10
N ARG A 173 -20.45 -44.56 -26.29
CA ARG A 173 -21.29 -43.38 -26.51
C ARG A 173 -22.75 -43.66 -26.19
N GLU A 174 -23.37 -42.75 -25.45
CA GLU A 174 -24.76 -42.86 -24.98
C GLU A 174 -25.06 -44.10 -24.11
N ALA A 175 -24.04 -44.85 -23.65
CA ALA A 175 -24.23 -45.98 -22.75
C ALA A 175 -24.70 -45.52 -21.36
N VAL A 176 -25.52 -46.35 -20.70
CA VAL A 176 -25.99 -46.12 -19.34
C VAL A 176 -25.16 -46.98 -18.39
N MET A 177 -24.42 -46.34 -17.49
CA MET A 177 -23.49 -46.95 -16.54
C MET A 177 -23.76 -46.44 -15.12
N ASP A 178 -25.01 -46.03 -14.84
CA ASP A 178 -25.43 -45.56 -13.52
C ASP A 178 -25.20 -46.64 -12.45
N ASP A 179 -24.75 -46.22 -11.26
CA ASP A 179 -24.43 -47.09 -10.12
C ASP A 179 -23.43 -48.24 -10.41
N THR A 180 -22.72 -48.21 -11.55
CA THR A 180 -21.67 -49.19 -11.88
C THR A 180 -20.47 -49.12 -10.93
N SER A 181 -19.71 -50.22 -10.86
CA SER A 181 -18.48 -50.28 -10.06
C SER A 181 -17.22 -50.57 -10.90
N PRO A 182 -16.82 -49.69 -11.86
CA PRO A 182 -15.63 -49.84 -12.70
C PRO A 182 -14.34 -49.33 -12.01
N TYR A 183 -14.15 -49.63 -10.73
CA TYR A 183 -12.97 -49.18 -10.00
C TYR A 183 -11.72 -49.97 -10.44
N TYR A 184 -10.59 -49.27 -10.58
CA TYR A 184 -9.40 -49.76 -11.28
C TYR A 184 -9.63 -50.30 -12.72
N ALA A 185 -10.75 -49.94 -13.38
CA ALA A 185 -10.98 -50.31 -14.77
C ALA A 185 -10.13 -49.47 -15.74
N HIS A 186 -9.94 -50.00 -16.93
CA HIS A 186 -9.12 -49.45 -18.00
C HIS A 186 -10.01 -48.89 -19.12
N PHE A 187 -10.10 -47.56 -19.24
CA PHE A 187 -10.84 -46.82 -20.26
C PHE A 187 -9.91 -46.01 -21.18
N GLU A 188 -8.62 -46.32 -21.23
CA GLU A 188 -7.63 -45.53 -21.98
C GLU A 188 -8.03 -45.45 -23.47
N GLY A 189 -8.17 -44.22 -23.97
CA GLY A 189 -8.62 -43.91 -25.33
C GLY A 189 -10.09 -44.25 -25.66
N ALA A 190 -10.91 -44.65 -24.68
CA ALA A 190 -12.32 -44.97 -24.90
C ALA A 190 -13.19 -43.74 -25.23
N ASP A 191 -14.31 -43.96 -25.89
CA ASP A 191 -15.26 -42.91 -26.32
C ASP A 191 -16.56 -43.01 -25.51
N LEU A 192 -16.65 -42.26 -24.40
CA LEU A 192 -17.80 -42.19 -23.49
C LEU A 192 -18.67 -40.94 -23.74
N ARG A 193 -18.65 -40.34 -24.93
CA ARG A 193 -19.40 -39.11 -25.20
C ARG A 193 -20.91 -39.32 -25.01
N GLY A 194 -21.53 -38.46 -24.21
CA GLY A 194 -22.94 -38.59 -23.82
C GLY A 194 -23.29 -39.81 -22.96
N ALA A 195 -22.30 -40.56 -22.46
CA ALA A 195 -22.55 -41.67 -21.55
C ALA A 195 -23.01 -41.16 -20.17
N ARG A 196 -23.81 -41.96 -19.47
CA ARG A 196 -24.24 -41.67 -18.10
C ARG A 196 -23.51 -42.57 -17.13
N LEU A 197 -22.88 -41.99 -16.11
CA LEU A 197 -22.10 -42.62 -15.06
C LEU A 197 -22.56 -42.10 -13.68
N VAL A 198 -23.86 -41.83 -13.52
CA VAL A 198 -24.40 -41.19 -12.32
C VAL A 198 -24.20 -42.12 -11.12
N ARG A 199 -23.58 -41.62 -10.04
CA ARG A 199 -23.15 -42.40 -8.85
C ARG A 199 -22.20 -43.58 -9.16
N ALA A 200 -21.57 -43.63 -10.34
CA ALA A 200 -20.63 -44.70 -10.68
C ALA A 200 -19.36 -44.62 -9.81
N LYS A 201 -18.80 -45.78 -9.45
CA LYS A 201 -17.58 -45.89 -8.64
C LYS A 201 -16.37 -46.12 -9.54
N THR A 202 -15.89 -45.03 -10.13
CA THR A 202 -14.76 -44.97 -11.08
C THR A 202 -13.41 -44.69 -10.39
N TYR A 203 -13.33 -44.85 -9.07
CA TYR A 203 -12.12 -44.50 -8.32
C TYR A 203 -10.90 -45.30 -8.78
N SER A 204 -9.77 -44.59 -8.90
CA SER A 204 -8.53 -45.12 -9.46
C SER A 204 -8.62 -45.76 -10.86
N ALA A 205 -9.72 -45.56 -11.61
CA ALA A 205 -9.82 -45.99 -13.00
C ALA A 205 -8.90 -45.15 -13.92
N GLN A 206 -8.55 -45.71 -15.07
CA GLN A 206 -7.64 -45.12 -16.05
C GLN A 206 -8.44 -44.57 -17.25
N PHE A 207 -8.52 -43.25 -17.40
CA PHE A 207 -9.18 -42.52 -18.48
C PHE A 207 -8.17 -41.71 -19.32
N ASP A 208 -6.89 -42.11 -19.37
CA ASP A 208 -5.88 -41.48 -20.25
C ASP A 208 -6.41 -41.36 -21.69
N ASP A 209 -6.34 -40.16 -22.27
CA ASP A 209 -6.82 -39.85 -23.64
C ASP A 209 -8.31 -40.20 -23.92
N ALA A 210 -9.12 -40.49 -22.89
CA ALA A 210 -10.54 -40.83 -23.06
C ALA A 210 -11.40 -39.60 -23.41
N LYS A 211 -12.51 -39.83 -24.10
CA LYS A 211 -13.46 -38.77 -24.50
C LYS A 211 -14.73 -38.89 -23.69
N LEU A 212 -14.95 -37.98 -22.74
CA LEU A 212 -16.12 -37.91 -21.88
C LEU A 212 -16.98 -36.67 -22.19
N ALA A 213 -16.85 -36.09 -23.39
CA ALA A 213 -17.56 -34.87 -23.72
C ALA A 213 -19.09 -35.07 -23.68
N GLY A 214 -19.78 -34.21 -22.93
CA GLY A 214 -21.23 -34.34 -22.67
C GLY A 214 -21.64 -35.51 -21.77
N ALA A 215 -20.70 -36.22 -21.13
CA ALA A 215 -21.03 -37.31 -20.20
C ALA A 215 -21.60 -36.78 -18.86
N ASP A 216 -22.40 -37.60 -18.19
CA ASP A 216 -22.95 -37.29 -16.86
C ASP A 216 -22.24 -38.12 -15.78
N LEU A 217 -21.47 -37.44 -14.94
CA LEU A 217 -20.71 -37.96 -13.79
C LEU A 217 -21.31 -37.49 -12.45
N SER A 218 -22.57 -37.04 -12.43
CA SER A 218 -23.23 -36.50 -11.24
C SER A 218 -23.15 -37.46 -10.05
N ASP A 219 -22.72 -36.94 -8.90
CA ASP A 219 -22.50 -37.68 -7.65
C ASP A 219 -21.55 -38.92 -7.75
N ALA A 220 -20.77 -39.05 -8.83
CA ALA A 220 -19.86 -40.19 -9.04
C ALA A 220 -18.58 -40.13 -8.18
N ASP A 221 -18.03 -41.31 -7.86
CA ASP A 221 -16.81 -41.50 -7.08
C ASP A 221 -15.62 -41.76 -8.01
N ALA A 222 -14.94 -40.68 -8.43
CA ALA A 222 -13.81 -40.68 -9.36
C ALA A 222 -12.46 -40.32 -8.69
N TYR A 223 -12.35 -40.53 -7.37
CA TYR A 223 -11.17 -40.11 -6.61
C TYR A 223 -9.93 -40.92 -7.01
N GLY A 224 -8.79 -40.23 -7.08
CA GLY A 224 -7.53 -40.82 -7.54
C GLY A 224 -7.57 -41.39 -8.98
N ALA A 225 -8.60 -41.10 -9.78
CA ALA A 225 -8.66 -41.51 -11.18
C ALA A 225 -7.58 -40.79 -12.00
N ASP A 226 -7.09 -41.45 -13.04
CA ASP A 226 -6.18 -40.87 -14.02
C ASP A 226 -6.99 -40.39 -15.22
N MET A 227 -7.02 -39.08 -15.49
CA MET A 227 -7.76 -38.49 -16.61
C MET A 227 -6.84 -37.63 -17.48
N ARG A 228 -5.53 -37.95 -17.53
CA ARG A 228 -4.55 -37.16 -18.29
C ARG A 228 -4.95 -37.07 -19.75
N ARG A 229 -4.96 -35.85 -20.29
CA ARG A 229 -5.37 -35.53 -21.69
C ARG A 229 -6.81 -35.94 -22.04
N ALA A 230 -7.65 -36.30 -21.06
CA ALA A 230 -9.05 -36.61 -21.31
C ALA A 230 -9.83 -35.36 -21.71
N ASP A 231 -10.84 -35.55 -22.56
CA ASP A 231 -11.77 -34.49 -22.98
C ASP A 231 -13.06 -34.59 -22.17
N LEU A 232 -13.22 -33.69 -21.18
CA LEU A 232 -14.40 -33.52 -20.35
C LEU A 232 -15.17 -32.23 -20.76
N SER A 233 -15.12 -31.84 -22.03
CA SER A 233 -15.91 -30.71 -22.54
C SER A 233 -17.40 -30.96 -22.34
N GLU A 234 -18.15 -29.97 -21.83
CA GLU A 234 -19.61 -30.05 -21.62
C GLU A 234 -20.03 -31.21 -20.66
N VAL A 235 -19.10 -31.74 -19.86
CA VAL A 235 -19.40 -32.79 -18.87
C VAL A 235 -20.29 -32.23 -17.75
N VAL A 236 -21.20 -33.05 -17.24
CA VAL A 236 -21.98 -32.76 -16.03
C VAL A 236 -21.32 -33.50 -14.86
N ALA A 237 -20.52 -32.81 -14.08
CA ALA A 237 -19.74 -33.34 -12.96
C ALA A 237 -20.18 -32.71 -11.62
N VAL A 238 -21.50 -32.51 -11.47
CA VAL A 238 -22.11 -31.93 -10.27
C VAL A 238 -21.85 -32.85 -9.07
N LYS A 239 -21.22 -32.31 -8.01
CA LYS A 239 -20.84 -33.01 -6.78
C LYS A 239 -19.94 -34.24 -6.97
N THR A 240 -19.35 -34.44 -8.15
CA THR A 240 -18.43 -35.55 -8.41
C THR A 240 -17.21 -35.49 -7.47
N ARG A 241 -16.79 -36.65 -6.94
CA ARG A 241 -15.60 -36.76 -6.09
C ARG A 241 -14.38 -37.03 -6.95
N LEU A 242 -13.61 -35.99 -7.25
CA LEU A 242 -12.37 -36.00 -8.05
C LEU A 242 -11.11 -35.74 -7.20
N TYR A 243 -11.20 -35.91 -5.87
CA TYR A 243 -10.08 -35.61 -4.99
C TYR A 243 -8.88 -36.53 -5.28
N GLY A 244 -7.68 -35.96 -5.25
CA GLY A 244 -6.45 -36.66 -5.62
C GLY A 244 -6.36 -37.16 -7.07
N ALA A 245 -7.30 -36.80 -7.95
CA ALA A 245 -7.28 -37.22 -9.36
C ALA A 245 -6.12 -36.56 -10.14
N THR A 246 -5.70 -37.22 -11.23
CA THR A 246 -4.68 -36.69 -12.15
C THR A 246 -5.36 -36.11 -13.39
N LEU A 247 -5.42 -34.79 -13.46
CA LEU A 247 -6.12 -33.98 -14.47
C LEU A 247 -5.14 -33.20 -15.38
N ILE A 248 -3.94 -33.75 -15.62
CA ILE A 248 -2.90 -33.06 -16.40
C ILE A 248 -3.33 -32.97 -17.86
N LYS A 249 -3.39 -31.74 -18.39
CA LYS A 249 -3.88 -31.41 -19.75
C LYS A 249 -5.32 -31.85 -20.04
N THR A 250 -6.13 -32.02 -18.99
CA THR A 250 -7.56 -32.35 -19.11
C THR A 250 -8.37 -31.13 -19.54
N VAL A 251 -9.37 -31.31 -20.40
CA VAL A 251 -10.20 -30.22 -20.94
C VAL A 251 -11.56 -30.20 -20.24
N PHE A 252 -11.88 -29.14 -19.50
CA PHE A 252 -13.19 -28.91 -18.87
C PHE A 252 -13.97 -27.78 -19.57
N ARG A 253 -13.87 -27.67 -20.90
CA ARG A 253 -14.52 -26.58 -21.64
C ARG A 253 -16.04 -26.65 -21.46
N ASP A 254 -16.67 -25.58 -20.98
CA ASP A 254 -18.12 -25.48 -20.74
C ASP A 254 -18.70 -26.59 -19.82
N ALA A 255 -17.85 -27.20 -18.97
CA ALA A 255 -18.26 -28.21 -17.98
C ALA A 255 -19.11 -27.63 -16.83
N ASP A 256 -20.00 -28.43 -16.26
CA ASP A 256 -20.63 -28.14 -14.97
C ASP A 256 -19.90 -28.89 -13.86
N LEU A 257 -19.13 -28.18 -13.04
CA LEU A 257 -18.39 -28.70 -11.89
C LEU A 257 -19.02 -28.19 -10.57
N THR A 258 -20.31 -27.84 -10.58
CA THR A 258 -21.01 -27.27 -9.40
C THR A 258 -20.89 -28.21 -8.20
N GLY A 259 -20.27 -27.72 -7.12
CA GLY A 259 -20.02 -28.49 -5.90
C GLY A 259 -19.05 -29.68 -6.04
N ALA A 260 -18.30 -29.79 -7.14
CA ALA A 260 -17.34 -30.86 -7.36
C ALA A 260 -16.20 -30.81 -6.31
N GLN A 261 -15.78 -32.00 -5.84
CA GLN A 261 -14.70 -32.12 -4.84
C GLN A 261 -13.40 -32.46 -5.56
N MET A 262 -12.55 -31.46 -5.80
CA MET A 262 -11.33 -31.58 -6.60
C MET A 262 -10.05 -31.34 -5.77
N TYR A 263 -10.16 -31.37 -4.44
CA TYR A 263 -9.03 -31.11 -3.54
C TYR A 263 -7.88 -32.11 -3.74
N GLN A 264 -6.63 -31.69 -3.48
CA GLN A 264 -5.40 -32.48 -3.66
C GLN A 264 -5.14 -33.05 -5.08
N SER A 265 -5.92 -32.66 -6.09
CA SER A 265 -5.72 -33.09 -7.48
C SER A 265 -4.55 -32.37 -8.17
N THR A 266 -4.03 -32.97 -9.24
CA THR A 266 -2.96 -32.39 -10.07
C THR A 266 -3.50 -32.02 -11.45
N MET A 267 -3.47 -30.74 -11.80
CA MET A 267 -4.17 -30.14 -12.94
C MET A 267 -3.23 -29.44 -13.93
N ASP A 268 -1.94 -29.82 -14.00
CA ASP A 268 -0.95 -29.10 -14.82
C ASP A 268 -1.38 -28.99 -16.30
N GLY A 269 -1.66 -27.77 -16.75
CA GLY A 269 -2.13 -27.49 -18.10
C GLY A 269 -3.58 -27.87 -18.40
N ALA A 270 -4.39 -28.17 -17.38
CA ALA A 270 -5.84 -28.29 -17.53
C ALA A 270 -6.49 -26.96 -17.94
N THR A 271 -7.65 -27.01 -18.60
CA THR A 271 -8.37 -25.82 -19.07
C THR A 271 -9.81 -25.80 -18.58
N PHE A 272 -10.27 -24.62 -18.12
CA PHE A 272 -11.59 -24.42 -17.49
C PHE A 272 -12.44 -23.35 -18.21
N GLN A 273 -12.20 -23.12 -19.51
CA GLN A 273 -12.92 -22.10 -20.27
C GLN A 273 -14.43 -22.38 -20.31
N GLY A 274 -15.24 -21.48 -19.75
CA GLY A 274 -16.70 -21.62 -19.65
C GLY A 274 -17.20 -22.54 -18.53
N ALA A 275 -16.29 -23.24 -17.83
CA ALA A 275 -16.63 -24.19 -16.78
C ALA A 275 -17.29 -23.52 -15.58
N ASP A 276 -18.38 -24.07 -15.06
CA ASP A 276 -19.00 -23.62 -13.81
C ASP A 276 -18.33 -24.26 -12.60
N LEU A 277 -17.68 -23.45 -11.76
CA LEU A 277 -17.02 -23.90 -10.54
C LEU A 277 -17.78 -23.49 -9.27
N THR A 278 -19.07 -23.13 -9.39
CA THR A 278 -19.88 -22.67 -8.25
C THR A 278 -19.85 -23.68 -7.09
N GLY A 279 -19.30 -23.27 -5.96
CA GLY A 279 -19.18 -24.11 -4.76
C GLY A 279 -18.21 -25.29 -4.87
N ALA A 280 -17.40 -25.39 -5.93
CA ALA A 280 -16.37 -26.42 -6.07
C ALA A 280 -15.26 -26.25 -5.02
N ASP A 281 -14.66 -27.37 -4.61
CA ASP A 281 -13.56 -27.44 -3.63
C ASP A 281 -12.24 -27.78 -4.32
N LEU A 282 -11.34 -26.80 -4.39
CA LEU A 282 -10.03 -26.86 -5.03
C LEU A 282 -8.87 -26.74 -4.03
N ARG A 283 -9.12 -26.95 -2.73
CA ARG A 283 -8.04 -26.91 -1.70
C ARG A 283 -6.89 -27.85 -2.05
N GLU A 284 -5.67 -27.36 -1.88
CA GLU A 284 -4.44 -28.12 -2.15
C GLU A 284 -4.28 -28.65 -3.60
N ALA A 285 -5.17 -28.27 -4.54
CA ALA A 285 -5.04 -28.63 -5.95
C ALA A 285 -3.83 -27.89 -6.58
N ARG A 286 -3.11 -28.56 -7.47
CA ARG A 286 -1.86 -28.05 -8.08
C ARG A 286 -2.01 -27.83 -9.57
N GLY A 287 -1.39 -26.78 -10.10
CA GLY A 287 -1.37 -26.51 -11.55
C GLY A 287 -2.66 -25.95 -12.15
N ALA A 288 -3.69 -25.71 -11.32
CA ALA A 288 -5.02 -25.29 -11.76
C ALA A 288 -5.01 -23.85 -12.33
N VAL A 289 -5.28 -23.71 -13.63
CA VAL A 289 -5.43 -22.41 -14.31
C VAL A 289 -6.91 -22.19 -14.65
N LEU A 290 -7.65 -21.56 -13.74
CA LEU A 290 -9.10 -21.37 -13.86
C LEU A 290 -9.49 -20.18 -14.75
N THR A 291 -8.58 -19.67 -15.59
CA THR A 291 -8.85 -18.50 -16.43
C THR A 291 -9.99 -18.77 -17.40
N GLY A 292 -11.04 -17.95 -17.34
CA GLY A 292 -12.22 -18.07 -18.19
C GLY A 292 -13.31 -19.01 -17.67
N SER A 293 -13.17 -19.56 -16.45
CA SER A 293 -14.29 -20.22 -15.75
C SER A 293 -15.33 -19.18 -15.28
N LYS A 294 -16.49 -19.69 -14.84
CA LYS A 294 -17.57 -18.93 -14.20
C LYS A 294 -17.90 -19.54 -12.84
N GLY A 295 -18.68 -18.84 -12.03
CA GLY A 295 -19.00 -19.26 -10.67
C GLY A 295 -17.87 -19.01 -9.69
N VAL A 296 -18.21 -18.92 -8.40
CA VAL A 296 -17.23 -18.75 -7.32
C VAL A 296 -16.98 -20.12 -6.67
N PRO A 297 -15.75 -20.66 -6.74
CA PRO A 297 -15.38 -21.84 -5.95
C PRO A 297 -15.58 -21.57 -4.48
N LYS A 298 -15.93 -22.59 -3.70
CA LYS A 298 -15.99 -22.46 -2.23
C LYS A 298 -14.59 -22.27 -1.65
N ASP A 299 -13.64 -22.98 -2.23
CA ASP A 299 -12.39 -23.35 -1.59
C ASP A 299 -11.31 -23.30 -2.69
N LEU A 300 -10.31 -22.42 -2.56
CA LEU A 300 -9.25 -22.23 -3.57
C LEU A 300 -7.93 -22.90 -3.16
N PRO A 301 -7.02 -23.19 -4.12
CA PRO A 301 -5.64 -23.51 -3.81
C PRO A 301 -5.00 -22.36 -3.01
N ALA A 302 -4.30 -22.68 -1.92
CA ALA A 302 -3.64 -21.68 -1.09
C ALA A 302 -2.63 -20.86 -1.94
N PRO A 303 -2.77 -19.52 -2.02
CA PRO A 303 -1.89 -18.71 -2.83
C PRO A 303 -0.47 -18.67 -2.25
N ASP A 304 0.54 -18.58 -3.12
CA ASP A 304 1.92 -18.33 -2.72
C ASP A 304 1.98 -17.00 -1.92
N PRO A 305 2.45 -16.95 -0.67
CA PRO A 305 2.50 -15.70 0.10
C PRO A 305 3.38 -14.61 -0.53
N SER A 306 4.21 -14.96 -1.52
CA SER A 306 5.02 -14.04 -2.32
C SER A 306 4.38 -13.60 -3.65
N CYS A 307 3.20 -14.13 -4.00
CA CYS A 307 2.47 -13.97 -5.27
C CYS A 307 2.43 -12.54 -5.83
N ALA A 308 2.48 -12.39 -7.15
CA ALA A 308 2.38 -11.06 -7.77
C ALA A 308 0.94 -10.53 -7.63
N PRO A 309 0.72 -9.22 -7.34
CA PRO A 309 -0.64 -8.68 -7.30
C PRO A 309 -1.36 -8.89 -8.63
N GLY A 310 -2.53 -9.53 -8.59
CA GLY A 310 -3.30 -9.93 -9.78
C GLY A 310 -2.91 -11.28 -10.40
N SER A 311 -2.01 -12.07 -9.78
CA SER A 311 -1.68 -13.43 -10.25
C SER A 311 -2.54 -14.54 -9.66
N GLY A 312 -3.52 -14.20 -8.81
CA GLY A 312 -4.54 -15.11 -8.31
C GLY A 312 -5.72 -15.25 -9.28
N GLN A 313 -6.91 -15.53 -8.75
CA GLN A 313 -8.12 -15.63 -9.59
C GLN A 313 -8.54 -14.29 -10.17
N ASN A 314 -9.11 -14.32 -11.37
CA ASN A 314 -9.57 -13.15 -12.10
C ASN A 314 -11.09 -13.04 -12.05
N TYR A 315 -11.58 -12.17 -11.15
CA TYR A 315 -12.97 -11.76 -10.99
C TYR A 315 -13.24 -10.36 -11.58
N ALA A 316 -12.37 -9.86 -12.47
CA ALA A 316 -12.49 -8.49 -12.98
C ALA A 316 -13.82 -8.29 -13.72
N GLY A 317 -14.58 -7.26 -13.31
CA GLY A 317 -15.90 -6.94 -13.84
C GLY A 317 -17.05 -7.86 -13.40
N TRP A 318 -16.82 -8.81 -12.47
CA TRP A 318 -17.86 -9.74 -12.01
C TRP A 318 -18.88 -9.06 -11.09
N ASP A 319 -20.13 -9.50 -11.17
CA ASP A 319 -21.16 -9.17 -10.19
C ASP A 319 -21.15 -10.23 -9.09
N LEU A 320 -20.60 -9.90 -7.93
CA LEU A 320 -20.40 -10.79 -6.79
C LEU A 320 -21.38 -10.46 -5.64
N THR A 321 -22.35 -9.58 -5.87
CA THR A 321 -23.34 -9.13 -4.87
C THR A 321 -24.24 -10.24 -4.33
N THR A 322 -24.40 -11.33 -5.09
CA THR A 322 -25.21 -12.51 -4.71
C THR A 322 -24.40 -13.66 -4.12
N VAL A 323 -23.08 -13.51 -4.01
CA VAL A 323 -22.18 -14.55 -3.48
C VAL A 323 -22.27 -14.56 -1.95
N ALA A 324 -22.73 -15.67 -1.38
CA ALA A 324 -22.89 -15.85 0.06
C ALA A 324 -21.61 -16.38 0.73
N ASP A 325 -20.97 -17.38 0.11
CA ASP A 325 -19.75 -18.03 0.59
C ASP A 325 -18.59 -17.68 -0.34
N PHE A 326 -17.71 -16.78 0.09
CA PHE A 326 -16.44 -16.49 -0.59
C PHE A 326 -15.33 -17.43 -0.10
N PRO A 327 -14.31 -17.74 -0.92
CA PRO A 327 -13.10 -18.42 -0.44
C PRO A 327 -12.43 -17.68 0.72
N ASP A 328 -11.96 -18.43 1.72
CA ASP A 328 -11.19 -17.91 2.86
C ASP A 328 -9.94 -17.11 2.45
N ASP A 329 -9.39 -17.37 1.25
CA ASP A 329 -8.19 -16.71 0.73
C ASP A 329 -8.35 -16.31 -0.74
N LEU A 330 -8.49 -14.99 -0.96
CA LEU A 330 -8.49 -14.31 -2.25
C LEU A 330 -7.19 -13.49 -2.46
N SER A 331 -6.11 -13.83 -1.75
CA SER A 331 -4.84 -13.12 -1.89
C SER A 331 -4.32 -13.15 -3.34
N CYS A 332 -3.79 -12.01 -3.78
CA CYS A 332 -3.37 -11.75 -5.16
C CYS A 332 -4.45 -11.89 -6.26
N ALA A 333 -5.73 -12.11 -5.93
CA ALA A 333 -6.80 -12.08 -6.93
C ALA A 333 -6.92 -10.69 -7.61
N ASP A 334 -7.48 -10.67 -8.82
CA ASP A 334 -7.86 -9.45 -9.52
C ASP A 334 -9.39 -9.31 -9.51
N LEU A 335 -9.88 -8.35 -8.73
CA LEU A 335 -11.28 -7.95 -8.59
C LEU A 335 -11.52 -6.58 -9.24
N THR A 336 -10.71 -6.17 -10.22
CA THR A 336 -10.82 -4.86 -10.88
C THR A 336 -12.22 -4.66 -11.48
N GLY A 337 -12.96 -3.64 -11.03
CA GLY A 337 -14.30 -3.34 -11.51
C GLY A 337 -15.39 -4.33 -11.07
N ALA A 338 -15.12 -5.23 -10.13
CA ALA A 338 -16.16 -6.11 -9.57
C ALA A 338 -17.17 -5.34 -8.70
N LYS A 339 -18.35 -5.94 -8.50
CA LYS A 339 -19.36 -5.46 -7.56
C LYS A 339 -19.45 -6.37 -6.34
N LEU A 340 -19.30 -5.79 -5.16
CA LEU A 340 -19.25 -6.39 -3.82
C LEU A 340 -20.15 -5.60 -2.85
N ASP A 341 -21.10 -4.83 -3.36
CA ASP A 341 -21.98 -3.98 -2.55
C ASP A 341 -22.78 -4.82 -1.55
N GLY A 342 -22.65 -4.51 -0.26
CA GLY A 342 -23.25 -5.26 0.84
C GLY A 342 -22.69 -6.68 1.08
N ALA A 343 -21.71 -7.12 0.30
CA ALA A 343 -21.12 -8.47 0.40
C ALA A 343 -20.44 -8.69 1.76
N ASP A 344 -20.38 -9.96 2.18
CA ASP A 344 -19.64 -10.36 3.38
C ASP A 344 -18.29 -10.96 2.99
N LEU A 345 -17.22 -10.25 3.35
CA LEU A 345 -15.82 -10.69 3.22
C LEU A 345 -15.19 -10.87 4.61
N GLY A 346 -16.01 -11.09 5.64
CA GLY A 346 -15.59 -11.27 7.03
C GLY A 346 -14.70 -12.49 7.26
N GLY A 347 -13.38 -12.28 7.22
CA GLY A 347 -12.37 -13.33 7.38
C GLY A 347 -11.63 -13.69 6.09
N VAL A 348 -12.10 -13.20 4.94
CA VAL A 348 -11.46 -13.39 3.64
C VAL A 348 -10.12 -12.65 3.61
N LYS A 349 -9.05 -13.34 3.27
CA LYS A 349 -7.73 -12.72 3.05
C LYS A 349 -7.67 -12.11 1.65
N LEU A 350 -7.24 -10.86 1.58
CA LEU A 350 -7.11 -10.07 0.35
C LEU A 350 -5.68 -9.52 0.20
N HIS A 351 -4.69 -10.25 0.73
CA HIS A 351 -3.30 -9.82 0.73
C HIS A 351 -2.84 -9.59 -0.72
N ARG A 352 -2.35 -8.38 -1.02
CA ARG A 352 -1.90 -7.98 -2.38
C ARG A 352 -2.95 -8.16 -3.49
N ALA A 353 -4.23 -8.32 -3.17
CA ALA A 353 -5.30 -8.35 -4.18
C ALA A 353 -5.43 -7.00 -4.89
N ILE A 354 -6.01 -7.01 -6.09
CA ILE A 354 -6.36 -5.81 -6.87
C ILE A 354 -7.86 -5.61 -6.77
N LEU A 355 -8.31 -4.50 -6.18
CA LEU A 355 -9.71 -4.09 -6.08
C LEU A 355 -9.85 -2.65 -6.61
N ARG A 356 -9.27 -2.40 -7.79
CA ARG A 356 -9.36 -1.10 -8.48
C ARG A 356 -10.75 -0.92 -9.05
N ASP A 357 -11.30 0.29 -8.96
CA ASP A 357 -12.63 0.59 -9.51
C ASP A 357 -13.75 -0.34 -8.98
N VAL A 358 -13.53 -1.01 -7.85
CA VAL A 358 -14.51 -1.92 -7.25
C VAL A 358 -15.68 -1.11 -6.67
N SER A 359 -16.90 -1.60 -6.87
CA SER A 359 -18.08 -1.15 -6.13
C SER A 359 -18.20 -2.04 -4.91
N ALA A 360 -18.00 -1.51 -3.70
CA ALA A 360 -18.05 -2.27 -2.46
C ALA A 360 -18.72 -1.43 -1.35
N ALA A 361 -19.77 -0.69 -1.71
CA ALA A 361 -20.51 0.13 -0.75
C ALA A 361 -21.19 -0.76 0.30
N GLY A 362 -21.02 -0.45 1.59
CA GLY A 362 -21.55 -1.25 2.70
C GLY A 362 -20.95 -2.67 2.82
N VAL A 363 -19.79 -2.94 2.19
CA VAL A 363 -19.11 -4.23 2.30
C VAL A 363 -18.70 -4.51 3.75
N ARG A 364 -18.91 -5.75 4.21
CA ARG A 364 -18.60 -6.17 5.57
C ARG A 364 -17.27 -6.91 5.57
N ILE A 365 -16.25 -6.28 6.13
CA ILE A 365 -14.86 -6.79 6.17
C ILE A 365 -14.38 -6.83 7.64
N ARG A 366 -15.25 -7.40 8.48
CA ARG A 366 -15.08 -7.52 9.94
C ARG A 366 -14.73 -8.95 10.33
N HIS A 367 -13.65 -9.14 11.09
CA HIS A 367 -13.27 -10.45 11.63
C HIS A 367 -12.73 -10.36 13.06
N ALA A 368 -12.71 -11.48 13.80
CA ALA A 368 -12.17 -11.54 15.16
C ALA A 368 -10.68 -11.14 15.23
N GLU A 369 -9.91 -11.44 14.18
CA GLU A 369 -8.49 -11.08 14.04
C GLU A 369 -8.26 -9.87 13.10
N GLY A 370 -9.33 -9.29 12.54
CA GLY A 370 -9.27 -8.34 11.42
C GLY A 370 -9.07 -9.04 10.08
N ALA A 371 -9.48 -8.40 8.97
CA ALA A 371 -9.19 -8.91 7.63
C ALA A 371 -7.83 -8.42 7.12
N ASP A 372 -7.17 -9.22 6.29
CA ASP A 372 -5.85 -8.90 5.74
C ASP A 372 -5.95 -8.26 4.34
N LEU A 373 -5.85 -6.93 4.31
CA LEU A 373 -5.81 -6.09 3.12
C LEU A 373 -4.39 -5.54 2.86
N ARG A 374 -3.35 -6.16 3.45
CA ARG A 374 -1.98 -5.63 3.39
C ARG A 374 -1.48 -5.54 1.96
N GLY A 375 -1.02 -4.34 1.58
CA GLY A 375 -0.53 -4.06 0.23
C GLY A 375 -1.58 -4.18 -0.89
N ALA A 376 -2.87 -4.33 -0.57
CA ALA A 376 -3.95 -4.39 -1.56
C ALA A 376 -4.04 -3.09 -2.37
N ARG A 377 -4.49 -3.21 -3.63
CA ARG A 377 -4.55 -2.13 -4.62
C ARG A 377 -6.00 -1.71 -4.84
N MET A 378 -6.44 -0.69 -4.10
CA MET A 378 -7.81 -0.18 -4.01
C MET A 378 -7.89 1.25 -4.57
N GLU A 379 -7.11 1.56 -5.61
CA GLU A 379 -7.15 2.90 -6.22
C GLU A 379 -8.53 3.18 -6.84
N ARG A 380 -9.20 4.25 -6.39
CA ARG A 380 -10.59 4.64 -6.76
C ARG A 380 -11.66 3.59 -6.45
N ALA A 381 -11.45 2.73 -5.45
CA ALA A 381 -12.50 1.87 -4.90
C ALA A 381 -13.61 2.69 -4.24
N ASP A 382 -14.86 2.27 -4.37
CA ASP A 382 -15.97 2.69 -3.51
C ASP A 382 -16.07 1.72 -2.33
N LEU A 383 -15.68 2.21 -1.15
CA LEU A 383 -15.78 1.56 0.16
C LEU A 383 -16.65 2.44 1.10
N SER A 384 -17.59 3.20 0.54
CA SER A 384 -18.49 4.05 1.32
C SER A 384 -19.36 3.19 2.25
N SER A 385 -19.49 3.60 3.51
CA SER A 385 -20.13 2.83 4.58
C SER A 385 -19.56 1.41 4.81
N ALA A 386 -18.35 1.10 4.34
CA ALA A 386 -17.73 -0.21 4.54
C ALA A 386 -17.38 -0.45 6.02
N GLU A 387 -17.61 -1.67 6.49
CA GLU A 387 -17.31 -2.08 7.86
C GLU A 387 -15.91 -2.73 7.93
N LEU A 388 -14.91 -1.94 8.26
CA LEU A 388 -13.47 -2.24 8.26
C LEU A 388 -12.87 -2.30 9.69
N THR A 389 -13.71 -2.39 10.71
CA THR A 389 -13.30 -2.39 12.13
C THR A 389 -12.22 -3.44 12.40
N ARG A 390 -11.05 -2.97 12.88
CA ARG A 390 -9.81 -3.73 13.15
C ARG A 390 -9.16 -4.42 11.94
N ALA A 391 -9.54 -4.09 10.70
CA ALA A 391 -8.88 -4.61 9.50
C ALA A 391 -7.42 -4.13 9.36
N ASN A 392 -6.58 -4.91 8.69
CA ASN A 392 -5.18 -4.59 8.42
C ASN A 392 -4.99 -4.13 6.96
N LEU A 393 -5.01 -2.82 6.75
CA LEU A 393 -4.75 -2.15 5.48
C LEU A 393 -3.29 -1.65 5.37
N SER A 394 -2.36 -2.17 6.16
CA SER A 394 -1.01 -1.61 6.21
C SER A 394 -0.30 -1.72 4.85
N GLY A 395 0.26 -0.60 4.39
CA GLY A 395 0.84 -0.46 3.04
C GLY A 395 -0.15 -0.52 1.86
N ALA A 396 -1.46 -0.55 2.08
CA ALA A 396 -2.46 -0.57 1.01
C ALA A 396 -2.44 0.74 0.17
N ARG A 397 -2.97 0.67 -1.06
CA ARG A 397 -3.07 1.80 -1.98
C ARG A 397 -4.53 2.18 -2.18
N LEU A 398 -4.94 3.30 -1.59
CA LEU A 398 -6.29 3.84 -1.53
C LEU A 398 -6.37 5.24 -2.19
N ARG A 399 -5.50 5.51 -3.17
CA ARG A 399 -5.47 6.81 -3.86
C ARG A 399 -6.84 7.12 -4.47
N GLY A 400 -7.46 8.20 -4.01
CA GLY A 400 -8.79 8.63 -4.45
C GLY A 400 -9.90 7.61 -4.20
N ALA A 401 -9.73 6.67 -3.26
CA ALA A 401 -10.81 5.80 -2.81
C ALA A 401 -11.86 6.59 -2.00
N ASP A 402 -13.10 6.11 -2.00
CA ASP A 402 -14.16 6.63 -1.14
C ASP A 402 -14.34 5.70 0.07
N LEU A 403 -14.17 6.25 1.27
CA LEU A 403 -14.37 5.62 2.58
C LEU A 403 -15.36 6.45 3.42
N THR A 404 -16.18 7.29 2.77
CA THR A 404 -17.17 8.15 3.43
C THR A 404 -18.12 7.31 4.27
N SER A 405 -18.31 7.69 5.54
CA SER A 405 -19.07 6.97 6.56
C SER A 405 -18.61 5.52 6.86
N GLY A 406 -17.39 5.13 6.45
CA GLY A 406 -16.83 3.82 6.78
C GLY A 406 -16.50 3.65 8.27
N GLU A 407 -16.63 2.42 8.78
CA GLU A 407 -16.24 2.06 10.15
C GLU A 407 -14.81 1.50 10.14
N LEU A 408 -13.81 2.31 10.50
CA LEU A 408 -12.39 1.93 10.55
C LEU A 408 -11.86 1.86 12.00
N ALA A 409 -12.73 1.66 12.99
CA ALA A 409 -12.34 1.63 14.40
C ALA A 409 -11.26 0.57 14.65
N GLY A 410 -10.11 0.98 15.18
CA GLY A 410 -8.96 0.12 15.45
C GLY A 410 -8.24 -0.46 14.22
N ALA A 411 -8.56 -0.04 12.99
CA ALA A 411 -7.90 -0.55 11.78
C ALA A 411 -6.43 -0.10 11.67
N ASP A 412 -5.58 -0.92 11.06
CA ASP A 412 -4.17 -0.61 10.81
C ASP A 412 -3.96 -0.18 9.36
N LEU A 413 -3.89 1.13 9.13
CA LEU A 413 -3.52 1.76 7.85
C LEU A 413 -2.06 2.26 7.86
N SER A 414 -1.19 1.71 8.71
CA SER A 414 0.21 2.15 8.81
C SER A 414 0.90 2.07 7.45
N LYS A 415 1.58 3.15 7.04
CA LYS A 415 2.25 3.30 5.73
C LYS A 415 1.34 3.15 4.50
N ALA A 416 0.01 3.15 4.65
CA ALA A 416 -0.90 3.15 3.51
C ALA A 416 -0.84 4.46 2.72
N SER A 417 -1.24 4.42 1.45
CA SER A 417 -1.25 5.59 0.56
C SER A 417 -2.70 5.94 0.20
N LEU A 418 -3.22 6.98 0.83
CA LEU A 418 -4.58 7.53 0.68
C LEU A 418 -4.65 8.93 0.03
N PRO A 419 -3.75 9.36 -0.88
CA PRO A 419 -3.77 10.74 -1.37
C PRO A 419 -5.06 11.03 -2.14
N GLY A 420 -5.75 12.11 -1.77
CA GLY A 420 -7.03 12.52 -2.32
C GLY A 420 -8.22 11.61 -1.97
N ALA A 421 -8.07 10.67 -1.02
CA ALA A 421 -9.18 9.81 -0.57
C ALA A 421 -10.25 10.61 0.18
N SER A 422 -11.51 10.17 0.10
CA SER A 422 -12.61 10.69 0.90
C SER A 422 -12.80 9.80 2.13
N LEU A 423 -12.74 10.36 3.34
CA LEU A 423 -13.03 9.70 4.62
C LEU A 423 -14.05 10.53 5.41
N GLY A 424 -14.98 11.21 4.71
CA GLY A 424 -15.93 12.12 5.34
C GLY A 424 -16.86 11.36 6.28
N SER A 425 -17.06 11.85 7.51
CA SER A 425 -17.87 11.18 8.54
C SER A 425 -17.47 9.72 8.87
N ALA A 426 -16.27 9.27 8.50
CA ALA A 426 -15.77 7.94 8.84
C ALA A 426 -15.38 7.85 10.32
N ASP A 427 -15.45 6.66 10.92
CA ASP A 427 -14.94 6.42 12.28
C ASP A 427 -13.54 5.81 12.26
N LEU A 428 -12.55 6.57 12.73
CA LEU A 428 -11.13 6.22 12.81
C LEU A 428 -10.68 5.99 14.26
N SER A 429 -11.61 5.78 15.20
CA SER A 429 -11.30 5.67 16.63
C SER A 429 -10.35 4.50 16.92
N GLY A 430 -9.18 4.79 17.52
CA GLY A 430 -8.08 3.86 17.76
C GLY A 430 -7.36 3.35 16.49
N ALA A 431 -7.65 3.89 15.31
CA ALA A 431 -7.00 3.49 14.06
C ALA A 431 -5.53 3.95 14.01
N LYS A 432 -4.69 3.17 13.33
CA LYS A 432 -3.26 3.44 13.17
C LYS A 432 -2.98 3.91 11.75
N LEU A 433 -2.57 5.16 11.59
CA LEU A 433 -2.16 5.77 10.33
C LEU A 433 -0.68 6.17 10.36
N GLY A 434 0.12 5.47 11.18
CA GLY A 434 1.54 5.71 11.36
C GLY A 434 2.33 5.67 10.04
N GLY A 435 2.89 6.81 9.64
CA GLY A 435 3.62 6.98 8.38
C GLY A 435 2.76 6.89 7.11
N ALA A 436 1.43 6.99 7.19
CA ALA A 436 0.53 6.98 6.04
C ALA A 436 0.63 8.28 5.20
N ASP A 437 0.24 8.22 3.93
CA ASP A 437 0.19 9.35 3.00
C ASP A 437 -1.27 9.76 2.73
N LEU A 438 -1.75 10.77 3.46
CA LEU A 438 -3.10 11.33 3.47
C LEU A 438 -3.16 12.72 2.77
N ARG A 439 -2.20 13.04 1.89
CA ARG A 439 -2.17 14.34 1.20
C ARG A 439 -3.46 14.60 0.42
N ASP A 440 -4.00 15.81 0.54
CA ASP A 440 -5.29 16.22 -0.06
C ASP A 440 -6.51 15.34 0.33
N ALA A 441 -6.39 14.46 1.34
CA ALA A 441 -7.49 13.61 1.79
C ALA A 441 -8.57 14.41 2.53
N ARG A 442 -9.83 13.97 2.46
CA ARG A 442 -11.00 14.65 3.05
C ARG A 442 -11.52 13.87 4.25
N LEU A 443 -11.08 14.23 5.45
CA LEU A 443 -11.52 13.68 6.74
C LEU A 443 -12.59 14.56 7.42
N GLY A 444 -13.34 15.34 6.63
CA GLY A 444 -14.34 16.28 7.14
C GLY A 444 -15.44 15.57 7.93
N SER A 445 -15.78 16.09 9.12
CA SER A 445 -16.73 15.48 10.07
C SER A 445 -16.41 14.05 10.55
N ALA A 446 -15.22 13.50 10.25
CA ALA A 446 -14.81 12.18 10.74
C ALA A 446 -14.60 12.17 12.26
N THR A 447 -14.78 11.01 12.89
CA THR A 447 -14.45 10.77 14.32
C THR A 447 -13.15 9.98 14.42
N GLY A 448 -12.41 10.18 15.51
CA GLY A 448 -11.15 9.48 15.75
C GLY A 448 -10.58 9.73 17.13
N GLU A 449 -11.18 9.10 18.15
CA GLU A 449 -10.59 9.07 19.49
C GLU A 449 -9.30 8.24 19.49
N ASP A 450 -8.22 8.77 20.06
CA ASP A 450 -6.89 8.12 20.16
C ASP A 450 -6.29 7.62 18.82
N THR A 451 -6.70 8.19 17.68
CA THR A 451 -6.14 7.86 16.35
C THR A 451 -4.66 8.23 16.25
N ASP A 452 -3.82 7.31 15.75
CA ASP A 452 -2.38 7.51 15.62
C ASP A 452 -1.98 7.99 14.21
N PHE A 453 -1.72 9.29 14.06
CA PHE A 453 -1.17 9.92 12.85
C PHE A 453 0.36 10.12 12.93
N THR A 454 1.09 9.38 13.77
CA THR A 454 2.54 9.56 13.96
C THR A 454 3.30 9.47 12.63
N ALA A 455 4.05 10.51 12.30
CA ALA A 455 4.80 10.66 11.05
C ALA A 455 3.96 10.56 9.76
N ALA A 456 2.64 10.70 9.84
CA ALA A 456 1.77 10.75 8.67
C ALA A 456 2.01 12.03 7.84
N ARG A 457 1.82 11.92 6.52
CA ARG A 457 1.82 13.05 5.61
C ARG A 457 0.39 13.49 5.35
N MET A 458 0.05 14.71 5.73
CA MET A 458 -1.29 15.28 5.69
C MET A 458 -1.27 16.65 5.00
N ASP A 459 -0.31 16.88 4.10
CA ASP A 459 -0.21 18.13 3.32
C ASP A 459 -1.54 18.38 2.57
N GLY A 460 -2.18 19.53 2.77
CA GLY A 460 -3.46 19.90 2.14
C GLY A 460 -4.70 19.13 2.63
N ALA A 461 -4.56 18.24 3.61
CA ALA A 461 -5.68 17.43 4.12
C ALA A 461 -6.76 18.30 4.80
N ASP A 462 -8.01 17.88 4.70
CA ASP A 462 -9.17 18.58 5.25
C ASP A 462 -9.79 17.78 6.41
N LEU A 463 -9.57 18.23 7.65
CA LEU A 463 -10.11 17.64 8.87
C LEU A 463 -11.26 18.50 9.45
N SER A 464 -11.83 19.41 8.65
CA SER A 464 -12.79 20.41 9.13
C SER A 464 -14.04 19.75 9.73
N SER A 465 -14.54 20.31 10.85
CA SER A 465 -15.65 19.79 11.65
C SER A 465 -15.49 18.36 12.21
N GLY A 466 -14.31 17.73 12.06
CA GLY A 466 -14.02 16.42 12.63
C GLY A 466 -13.79 16.44 14.14
N SER A 467 -13.78 15.25 14.77
CA SER A 467 -13.62 15.09 16.21
C SER A 467 -12.54 14.06 16.54
N PHE A 468 -11.36 14.55 16.90
CA PHE A 468 -10.14 13.76 17.13
C PHE A 468 -9.57 13.98 18.54
N PRO A 469 -10.30 13.62 19.62
CA PRO A 469 -9.77 13.71 20.98
C PRO A 469 -8.62 12.71 21.18
N GLY A 470 -7.56 13.11 21.88
CA GLY A 470 -6.39 12.24 22.15
C GLY A 470 -5.50 11.88 20.95
N ALA A 471 -5.87 12.28 19.72
CA ALA A 471 -5.17 11.88 18.50
C ALA A 471 -3.69 12.33 18.45
N ILE A 472 -2.83 11.47 17.90
CA ILE A 472 -1.37 11.60 17.98
C ILE A 472 -0.80 12.06 16.64
N PHE A 473 -0.43 13.34 16.52
CA PHE A 473 0.18 13.93 15.32
C PHE A 473 1.72 14.03 15.42
N ARG A 474 2.35 13.16 16.22
CA ARG A 474 3.80 13.20 16.48
C ARG A 474 4.63 13.13 15.20
N ARG A 475 5.45 14.15 14.92
CA ARG A 475 6.24 14.26 13.67
C ARG A 475 5.41 14.23 12.38
N ALA A 476 4.09 14.44 12.46
CA ALA A 476 3.23 14.51 11.28
C ALA A 476 3.51 15.79 10.48
N VAL A 477 3.20 15.76 9.20
CA VAL A 477 3.36 16.92 8.30
C VAL A 477 1.98 17.40 7.89
N LEU A 478 1.56 18.56 8.40
CA LEU A 478 0.21 19.15 8.26
C LEU A 478 0.27 20.44 7.42
N THR A 479 1.16 20.50 6.42
CA THR A 479 1.36 21.70 5.59
C THR A 479 0.08 22.11 4.88
N ASP A 480 -0.37 23.35 5.06
CA ASP A 480 -1.59 23.90 4.45
C ASP A 480 -2.88 23.07 4.72
N ALA A 481 -2.88 22.23 5.75
CA ALA A 481 -4.05 21.45 6.16
C ALA A 481 -5.15 22.33 6.79
N ARG A 482 -6.39 21.87 6.76
CA ARG A 482 -7.55 22.56 7.36
C ARG A 482 -8.06 21.82 8.58
N VAL A 483 -8.19 22.52 9.70
CA VAL A 483 -8.78 21.99 10.95
C VAL A 483 -9.90 22.91 11.47
N ALA A 484 -10.60 23.59 10.55
CA ALA A 484 -11.63 24.54 10.90
C ALA A 484 -12.81 23.83 11.61
N HIS A 485 -13.23 24.33 12.78
CA HIS A 485 -14.23 23.67 13.63
C HIS A 485 -13.88 22.24 14.09
N ALA A 486 -12.63 21.78 13.94
CA ALA A 486 -12.22 20.48 14.43
C ALA A 486 -12.08 20.47 15.96
N LYS A 487 -12.49 19.37 16.61
CA LYS A 487 -12.32 19.15 18.05
C LYS A 487 -11.04 18.35 18.28
N LEU A 488 -10.04 18.98 18.89
CA LEU A 488 -8.67 18.44 19.04
C LEU A 488 -8.24 18.34 20.50
N ARG A 489 -9.19 18.16 21.42
CA ARG A 489 -8.95 18.12 22.86
C ARG A 489 -7.97 16.99 23.23
N GLY A 490 -6.81 17.36 23.74
CA GLY A 490 -5.77 16.41 24.18
C GLY A 490 -4.97 15.77 23.03
N ALA A 491 -5.14 16.24 21.78
CA ALA A 491 -4.30 15.80 20.67
C ALA A 491 -2.86 16.29 20.83
N VAL A 492 -1.89 15.51 20.33
CA VAL A 492 -0.44 15.72 20.57
C VAL A 492 0.28 16.07 19.28
N PHE A 493 0.87 17.28 19.20
CA PHE A 493 1.55 17.81 18.02
C PHE A 493 3.09 17.92 18.14
N GLU A 494 3.69 17.15 19.05
CA GLU A 494 5.14 17.08 19.29
C GLU A 494 5.92 16.78 17.99
N ASP A 495 6.88 17.66 17.65
CA ASP A 495 7.68 17.66 16.41
C ASP A 495 6.87 17.73 15.09
N ALA A 496 5.56 18.08 15.12
CA ALA A 496 4.75 18.21 13.91
C ALA A 496 5.10 19.48 13.10
N ASP A 497 5.10 19.38 11.77
CA ASP A 497 5.18 20.54 10.88
C ASP A 497 3.76 21.09 10.62
N VAL A 498 3.43 22.21 11.26
CA VAL A 498 2.11 22.88 11.16
C VAL A 498 2.17 24.15 10.30
N THR A 499 3.05 24.17 9.30
CA THR A 499 3.22 25.30 8.37
C THR A 499 1.94 25.54 7.56
N GLY A 500 1.33 26.72 7.68
CA GLY A 500 0.12 27.07 6.92
C GLY A 500 -1.19 26.43 7.43
N LEU A 501 -1.15 25.69 8.54
CA LEU A 501 -2.32 25.06 9.16
C LEU A 501 -3.43 26.09 9.47
N ASP A 502 -4.63 25.89 8.92
CA ASP A 502 -5.78 26.77 9.17
C ASP A 502 -6.52 26.34 10.44
N THR A 503 -6.20 27.02 11.55
CA THR A 503 -6.72 26.76 12.90
C THR A 503 -7.97 27.58 13.24
N ARG A 504 -8.56 28.29 12.28
CA ARG A 504 -9.73 29.15 12.54
C ARG A 504 -10.89 28.34 13.12
N TRP A 505 -11.31 28.71 14.34
CA TRP A 505 -12.37 28.05 15.09
C TRP A 505 -12.11 26.58 15.48
N ALA A 506 -10.86 26.12 15.48
CA ALA A 506 -10.51 24.81 16.07
C ALA A 506 -10.70 24.85 17.60
N GLU A 507 -11.31 23.80 18.17
CA GLU A 507 -11.59 23.72 19.61
C GLU A 507 -10.52 22.92 20.35
N ASN A 508 -9.93 23.54 21.39
CA ASN A 508 -9.01 22.92 22.34
C ASN A 508 -7.75 22.25 21.73
N ALA A 509 -7.28 22.77 20.58
CA ALA A 509 -6.03 22.33 19.96
C ALA A 509 -4.81 22.90 20.71
N ASP A 510 -4.07 22.06 21.43
CA ASP A 510 -2.75 22.41 21.98
C ASP A 510 -1.66 22.10 20.93
N LEU A 511 -1.10 23.13 20.32
CA LEU A 511 -0.03 23.01 19.33
C LEU A 511 1.38 23.05 19.96
N SER A 512 1.49 22.88 21.28
CA SER A 512 2.78 22.81 21.96
C SER A 512 3.66 21.67 21.41
N GLY A 513 4.97 21.93 21.31
CA GLY A 513 5.94 21.01 20.70
C GLY A 513 5.96 20.96 19.17
N SER A 514 5.02 21.60 18.46
CA SER A 514 5.05 21.71 16.99
C SER A 514 5.99 22.81 16.50
N PHE A 515 6.33 22.80 15.19
CA PHE A 515 7.04 23.89 14.54
C PHE A 515 6.32 24.38 13.27
N SER A 516 6.51 25.66 12.95
CA SER A 516 5.94 26.30 11.75
C SER A 516 7.03 27.06 10.99
N ARG A 517 7.14 26.80 9.69
CA ARG A 517 8.14 27.41 8.81
C ARG A 517 7.56 28.66 8.16
N MET A 518 7.89 29.84 8.70
CA MET A 518 7.50 31.11 8.06
C MET A 518 7.89 31.13 6.57
N ALA A 519 6.93 31.49 5.72
CA ALA A 519 7.13 31.68 4.29
C ALA A 519 8.33 32.59 4.02
N THR A 520 9.15 32.24 3.03
CA THR A 520 10.43 32.90 2.72
C THR A 520 10.33 34.41 2.50
N GLY A 521 9.18 34.90 2.02
CA GLY A 521 8.89 36.34 1.89
C GLY A 521 8.98 37.12 3.22
N TRP A 522 8.58 36.53 4.34
CA TRP A 522 8.66 37.19 5.66
C TRP A 522 10.10 37.29 6.17
N LYS A 523 10.97 36.31 5.86
CA LYS A 523 12.41 36.40 6.18
C LYS A 523 13.06 37.57 5.45
N ILE A 524 12.69 37.78 4.18
CA ILE A 524 13.11 38.94 3.37
C ILE A 524 12.56 40.23 3.98
N PHE A 525 11.27 40.29 4.32
CA PHE A 525 10.64 41.46 4.93
C PHE A 525 11.34 41.89 6.23
N PHE A 526 11.55 40.98 7.19
CA PHE A 526 12.23 41.33 8.44
C PHE A 526 13.72 41.68 8.24
N SER A 527 14.41 41.07 7.27
CA SER A 527 15.79 41.46 6.92
C SER A 527 15.84 42.86 6.32
N VAL A 528 14.94 43.18 5.39
CA VAL A 528 14.85 44.50 4.75
C VAL A 528 14.42 45.57 5.76
N CYS A 529 13.41 45.31 6.59
CA CYS A 529 13.00 46.22 7.66
C CYS A 529 14.09 46.42 8.71
N GLY A 530 14.87 45.38 9.05
CA GLY A 530 16.04 45.49 9.93
C GLY A 530 17.13 46.38 9.34
N LEU A 531 17.44 46.23 8.05
CA LEU A 531 18.37 47.09 7.32
C LEU A 531 17.88 48.54 7.22
N ILE A 532 16.57 48.76 6.99
CA ILE A 532 15.94 50.09 6.98
C ILE A 532 16.02 50.73 8.37
N ALA A 533 15.73 49.99 9.45
CA ALA A 533 15.85 50.48 10.82
C ALA A 533 17.30 50.89 11.16
N LEU A 534 18.28 50.08 10.77
CA LEU A 534 19.71 50.38 10.93
C LEU A 534 20.13 51.62 10.10
N TRP A 535 19.57 51.78 8.89
CA TRP A 535 19.78 52.96 8.05
C TRP A 535 19.17 54.23 8.68
N ILE A 536 17.94 54.16 9.21
CA ILE A 536 17.29 55.27 9.93
C ILE A 536 18.11 55.65 11.17
N LEU A 537 18.59 54.67 11.95
CA LEU A 537 19.42 54.91 13.14
C LEU A 537 20.75 55.59 12.77
N THR A 538 21.40 55.16 11.69
CA THR A 538 22.65 55.78 11.20
C THR A 538 22.42 57.17 10.58
N VAL A 539 21.28 57.44 9.95
CA VAL A 539 20.89 58.79 9.50
C VAL A 539 20.60 59.73 10.68
N LEU A 540 19.86 59.26 11.70
CA LEU A 540 19.53 60.05 12.88
C LEU A 540 20.78 60.40 13.72
N THR A 541 21.68 59.44 13.93
CA THR A 541 22.96 59.67 14.61
C THR A 541 23.86 60.63 13.82
N ARG A 542 23.98 60.48 12.48
CA ARG A 542 24.68 61.45 11.61
C ARG A 542 24.05 62.86 11.69
N ARG A 543 22.73 62.98 11.75
CA ARG A 543 22.01 64.27 11.92
C ARG A 543 22.25 64.89 13.32
N ARG A 544 22.39 64.09 14.38
CA ARG A 544 22.82 64.57 15.71
C ARG A 544 24.26 65.08 15.67
N LEU A 545 25.18 64.32 15.06
CA LEU A 545 26.60 64.67 14.97
C LEU A 545 26.86 65.95 14.16
N ARG A 546 26.11 66.18 13.07
CA ARG A 546 26.20 67.42 12.28
C ARG A 546 25.74 68.65 13.08
N ARG A 547 24.61 68.57 13.79
CA ARG A 547 24.10 69.67 14.65
C ARG A 547 25.05 70.03 15.80
N TRP A 548 25.83 69.06 16.29
CA TRP A 548 26.80 69.27 17.37
C TRP A 548 28.10 69.97 16.90
N LYS A 549 28.47 69.83 15.61
CA LYS A 549 29.61 70.56 15.03
C LYS A 549 29.30 72.04 14.77
N THR A 550 28.09 72.37 14.33
CA THR A 550 27.70 73.76 14.03
C THR A 550 27.60 74.63 15.28
N SER A 551 26.99 74.13 16.36
CA SER A 551 26.85 74.90 17.61
C SER A 551 28.19 75.28 18.25
N ARG A 552 29.19 74.38 18.21
CA ARG A 552 30.55 74.67 18.69
C ARG A 552 31.27 75.76 17.88
N GLN A 553 31.03 75.85 16.57
CA GLN A 553 31.65 76.88 15.73
C GLN A 553 31.02 78.27 15.94
N GLU A 554 29.74 78.32 16.29
CA GLU A 554 29.05 79.58 16.61
C GLU A 554 29.44 80.13 17.99
N ALA A 555 29.67 79.27 18.98
CA ALA A 555 30.16 79.66 20.31
C ALA A 555 31.54 80.33 20.22
N ALA A 556 32.52 79.68 19.58
CA ALA A 556 33.89 80.21 19.45
C ALA A 556 33.97 81.56 18.71
N ARG A 557 33.04 81.83 17.78
CA ARG A 557 32.95 83.12 17.07
C ARG A 557 32.40 84.25 17.95
N ARG A 558 31.64 83.95 18.99
CA ARG A 558 31.12 84.96 19.93
C ARG A 558 32.21 85.40 20.91
N GLU A 559 32.91 84.44 21.51
CA GLU A 559 34.03 84.70 22.44
C GLU A 559 35.12 85.58 21.80
N ALA A 560 35.56 85.22 20.59
CA ALA A 560 36.55 86.01 19.84
C ALA A 560 36.09 87.44 19.50
N ARG A 561 34.78 87.68 19.42
CA ARG A 561 34.22 89.02 19.17
C ARG A 561 34.19 89.87 20.44
N THR A 562 33.83 89.27 21.58
CA THR A 562 33.80 89.95 22.89
C THR A 562 35.22 90.35 23.32
N GLU A 563 36.20 89.45 23.20
CA GLU A 563 37.61 89.71 23.49
C GLU A 563 38.17 90.92 22.71
N LYS A 564 37.86 91.01 21.42
CA LYS A 564 38.31 92.13 20.57
C LYS A 564 37.70 93.47 21.01
N VAL A 565 36.45 93.47 21.46
CA VAL A 565 35.79 94.70 21.98
C VAL A 565 36.33 95.07 23.35
N ARG A 566 36.64 94.09 24.22
CA ARG A 566 37.26 94.33 25.53
C ARG A 566 38.58 95.08 25.41
N ARG A 567 39.53 94.57 24.61
CA ARG A 567 40.83 95.23 24.39
C ARG A 567 40.71 96.65 23.86
N SER A 568 39.78 96.89 22.92
CA SER A 568 39.52 98.24 22.41
C SER A 568 39.05 99.23 23.48
N GLN A 569 38.38 98.75 24.53
CA GLN A 569 37.96 99.60 25.65
C GLN A 569 39.05 99.72 26.73
N GLU A 570 39.87 98.69 26.94
CA GLU A 570 41.09 98.76 27.77
C GLU A 570 42.05 99.83 27.22
N GLU A 571 42.23 99.89 25.90
CA GLU A 571 42.97 100.97 25.21
C GLU A 571 42.33 102.35 25.41
N ASN A 572 41.00 102.47 25.30
CA ASN A 572 40.28 103.74 25.48
C ASN A 572 40.36 104.29 26.91
N VAL A 573 40.25 103.42 27.92
CA VAL A 573 40.39 103.79 29.34
C VAL A 573 41.84 104.19 29.63
N THR A 574 42.82 103.43 29.13
CA THR A 574 44.25 103.76 29.29
C THR A 574 44.56 105.15 28.71
N ARG A 575 44.08 105.42 27.49
CA ARG A 575 44.27 106.73 26.83
C ARG A 575 43.61 107.89 27.57
N LEU A 576 42.47 107.67 28.24
CA LEU A 576 41.87 108.70 29.10
C LEU A 576 42.78 109.02 30.30
N GLY A 577 43.41 108.01 30.90
CA GLY A 577 44.43 108.23 31.94
C GLY A 577 45.61 109.05 31.42
N GLU A 578 46.17 108.68 30.27
CA GLU A 578 47.24 109.44 29.61
C GLU A 578 46.83 110.87 29.21
N GLU A 579 45.53 111.15 28.99
CA GLU A 579 45.00 112.50 28.75
C GLU A 579 44.86 113.31 30.06
N ILE A 580 44.48 112.67 31.17
CA ILE A 580 44.44 113.25 32.51
C ILE A 580 45.88 113.64 32.94
N ASP A 581 46.82 112.70 32.91
CA ASP A 581 48.21 112.89 33.34
C ASP A 581 48.92 114.01 32.56
N ARG A 582 48.65 114.14 31.25
CA ARG A 582 49.22 115.21 30.42
C ARG A 582 48.65 116.58 30.77
N LEU A 583 47.34 116.70 30.96
CA LEU A 583 46.70 117.99 31.24
C LEU A 583 46.97 118.48 32.68
N ASP A 584 47.25 117.56 33.62
CA ASP A 584 47.68 117.89 34.99
C ASP A 584 49.07 118.53 34.98
N ALA A 585 50.01 117.93 34.22
CA ALA A 585 51.35 118.48 34.00
C ALA A 585 51.37 119.84 33.25
N GLU A 586 50.33 120.15 32.46
CA GLU A 586 50.20 121.41 31.70
C GLU A 586 49.42 122.51 32.45
N GLY A 587 48.90 122.25 33.66
CA GLY A 587 48.26 123.27 34.50
C GLY A 587 46.87 123.72 34.00
N GLY A 588 46.03 122.77 33.57
CA GLY A 588 44.73 123.04 32.96
C GLY A 588 43.69 123.75 33.85
N GLU A 589 43.61 125.09 33.73
CA GLU A 589 42.77 125.99 34.56
C GLU A 589 41.24 125.91 34.30
N LYS A 590 40.75 125.00 33.44
CA LYS A 590 39.33 124.90 33.02
C LYS A 590 38.73 123.49 33.02
N ALA A 591 39.44 122.48 33.52
CA ALA A 591 38.94 121.11 33.61
C ALA A 591 38.24 120.84 34.95
N ASP A 592 37.14 120.07 34.92
CA ASP A 592 36.48 119.56 36.12
C ASP A 592 37.21 118.30 36.60
N TRP A 593 38.32 118.51 37.31
CA TRP A 593 39.31 117.49 37.63
C TRP A 593 38.75 116.31 38.44
N GLN A 594 38.02 116.57 39.51
CA GLN A 594 37.40 115.50 40.32
C GLN A 594 36.47 114.66 39.46
N ARG A 595 35.64 115.28 38.61
CA ARG A 595 34.72 114.56 37.73
C ARG A 595 35.43 113.75 36.64
N ALA A 596 36.57 114.21 36.15
CA ALA A 596 37.38 113.46 35.18
C ALA A 596 38.00 112.21 35.82
N LEU A 597 38.55 112.31 37.04
CA LEU A 597 39.05 111.19 37.83
C LEU A 597 37.93 110.21 38.21
N ASP A 598 36.79 110.69 38.72
CA ASP A 598 35.62 109.86 39.04
C ASP A 598 35.14 109.06 37.81
N CYS A 599 35.13 109.68 36.62
CA CYS A 599 34.77 108.99 35.38
C CYS A 599 35.84 107.97 34.94
N TYR A 600 37.11 108.21 35.20
CA TYR A 600 38.20 107.29 34.87
C TYR A 600 38.18 106.04 35.77
N ASP A 601 37.99 106.21 37.08
CA ASP A 601 37.86 105.09 38.01
C ASP A 601 36.55 104.33 37.80
N ALA A 602 35.42 105.01 37.57
CA ALA A 602 34.18 104.37 37.17
C ALA A 602 34.29 103.60 35.84
N ALA A 603 35.08 104.08 34.88
CA ALA A 603 35.33 103.37 33.63
C ALA A 603 36.20 102.12 33.83
N LYS A 604 37.20 102.15 34.73
CA LYS A 604 37.97 100.97 35.14
C LYS A 604 37.10 99.93 35.83
N GLU A 605 36.29 100.34 36.82
CA GLU A 605 35.40 99.43 37.54
C GLU A 605 34.36 98.80 36.61
N ALA A 606 33.71 99.61 35.76
CA ALA A 606 32.75 99.11 34.78
C ALA A 606 33.38 98.08 33.81
N LEU A 607 34.59 98.35 33.32
CA LEU A 607 35.31 97.43 32.42
C LEU A 607 35.79 96.16 33.12
N ALA A 608 36.16 96.24 34.40
CA ALA A 608 36.49 95.07 35.23
C ALA A 608 35.24 94.21 35.52
N ALA A 609 34.10 94.84 35.78
CA ALA A 609 32.84 94.17 36.11
C ALA A 609 32.11 93.57 34.90
N ALA A 610 32.30 94.14 33.70
CA ALA A 610 31.56 93.77 32.50
C ALA A 610 31.76 92.30 32.08
N ARG A 611 30.63 91.62 31.83
CA ARG A 611 30.51 90.18 31.51
C ARG A 611 30.01 89.92 30.09
N ASP A 612 29.37 90.90 29.45
CA ASP A 612 28.95 90.80 28.05
C ASP A 612 29.44 91.95 27.15
N ILE A 613 29.19 91.82 25.84
CA ILE A 613 29.70 92.73 24.81
C ILE A 613 29.01 94.10 24.80
N ASP A 614 27.84 94.24 25.41
CA ASP A 614 27.08 95.48 25.46
C ASP A 614 27.38 96.26 26.75
N GLU A 615 27.60 95.56 27.87
CA GLU A 615 28.22 96.12 29.08
C GLU A 615 29.63 96.68 28.78
N ILE A 616 30.47 95.94 28.05
CA ILE A 616 31.81 96.43 27.65
C ILE A 616 31.70 97.70 26.80
N LYS A 617 30.72 97.82 25.90
CA LYS A 617 30.52 99.04 25.10
C LYS A 617 30.04 100.23 25.94
N ALA A 618 29.28 99.99 27.01
CA ALA A 618 28.78 101.06 27.87
C ALA A 618 29.93 101.86 28.53
N VAL A 619 31.11 101.25 28.69
CA VAL A 619 32.35 101.91 29.16
C VAL A 619 32.71 103.13 28.29
N ASP A 620 32.49 103.08 26.97
CA ASP A 620 32.81 104.19 26.06
C ASP A 620 32.00 105.46 26.38
N VAL A 621 30.78 105.30 26.91
CA VAL A 621 29.94 106.43 27.38
C VAL A 621 30.52 107.07 28.65
N ILE A 622 31.11 106.27 29.54
CA ILE A 622 31.77 106.77 30.75
C ILE A 622 33.08 107.49 30.38
N VAL A 623 33.87 106.88 29.50
CA VAL A 623 35.12 107.47 28.98
C VAL A 623 34.84 108.77 28.21
N ALA A 624 33.77 108.84 27.42
CA ALA A 624 33.34 110.06 26.74
C ALA A 624 32.99 111.19 27.73
N ARG A 625 32.26 110.87 28.82
CA ARG A 625 31.94 111.84 29.88
C ARG A 625 33.19 112.37 30.60
N GLY A 626 34.17 111.52 30.86
CA GLY A 626 35.48 111.94 31.38
C GLY A 626 36.20 112.89 30.43
N ARG A 627 36.22 112.56 29.13
CA ARG A 627 36.78 113.42 28.08
C ARG A 627 36.05 114.77 27.92
N ASP A 628 34.74 114.82 28.16
CA ASP A 628 33.99 116.08 28.13
C ASP A 628 34.21 116.94 29.39
N ALA A 629 34.43 116.31 30.56
CA ALA A 629 34.83 116.99 31.81
C ALA A 629 36.21 117.66 31.67
N LEU A 630 37.19 116.99 31.05
CA LEU A 630 38.49 117.56 30.69
C LEU A 630 38.38 118.74 29.71
N ARG A 631 37.32 118.80 28.90
CA ARG A 631 37.08 119.85 27.89
C ARG A 631 36.20 120.99 28.39
N GLY A 632 35.81 120.99 29.67
CA GLY A 632 34.94 122.01 30.26
C GLY A 632 33.53 122.09 29.65
N ARG A 633 33.02 120.99 29.07
CA ARG A 633 31.68 120.94 28.47
C ARG A 633 30.67 120.36 29.46
N SER A 634 29.62 121.12 29.76
CA SER A 634 28.46 120.57 30.49
C SER A 634 27.75 119.50 29.64
N PRO A 635 27.31 118.39 30.26
CA PRO A 635 26.73 117.27 29.53
C PRO A 635 25.37 117.61 28.89
N ARG A 636 25.06 116.90 27.80
CA ARG A 636 23.72 116.76 27.23
C ARG A 636 23.23 115.33 27.38
#